data_AF-A0AAP8KV39-F1
#
_entry.id   AF-A0AAP8KV39-F1
#
_cell.length_a   1.000
_cell.length_b   1.000
_cell.length_c   1.000
_cell.angle_alpha   90.00
_cell.angle_beta   90.00
_cell.angle_gamma   90.00
#
_symmetry.space_group_name_H-M   'P 1'
#
loop_
_entity.id
_entity.type
_entity.pdbx_description
1 polymer ?
#
loop_
_entity_poly.entity_id
_entity_poly.type
_entity_poly.pdbx_seq_one_letter_code
_entity_poly.pdbx_strand_id
1 'polypeptide(L)'
;MPIRKDIGEIQKFAQAKEGVCLSKRYINNKQKLFFKCREGHIFQKRLNDLKSHDSWCPFCAKVRKLTPEYVEQILKDLKEEEVSLSQKLSKSRTRNRLSIKDMCKLAQLNDGKCLSETYVNIMTPLEWECRKGHRFEAIPNDVKNSNTWCPYCSNKKVCDDNCLATVYPEIAAEWHPTLNRELTPYEIVFGSSKRVWWQCRFDESHTWKTRVVNRLNRGCPRCWKGQKTSFPEQAIHFYLKQAMEDTENKFYHAAFKDRKQEIDIYIPAVQFAVEYDGRPFHDRKRQQENDEQKNYVLKEEGVKLIRVRSDGLPLIQLHEALLLTHYYSQGRYYSSLDGVILEIFISLGLHLQKQYPSIYEKKKDIIQKVMQSISSYNDRLEILSQYRTNKKEKSLKVLFPEIAAEWHHTKNSVVGPEHISANSHKVVWWQCEQGHEWESSVKQRKNGGRNCPICNSIFTTHSDISAQWHPTLNKAALPYSITYGSEVQAWWVCSCGYEWKEEIAKRTGRKDKGCPVCRNKILNQLSSLQGKYPEIAAEWHPTLNGDLTPNDVLPNSKESVYWMCRNNTEHVWKTSIAYRVNRKTTCIYCAGARTYFENGFASQYPKLMDEWCYEQNKGINPDDPFLKPMEKVWWRCKRNQNHIWDMLVWYRIRGEGCPYCAKKRVLPEESFAALHPKLLSEIHSKLNEGVDPWQLAPKSGKKVTWQCKKDERHIWEMGINRRTHHGEGCPYCSKTRALPEESFGNHYPHLAKQWHPTKNKRDPYGYAPNSKMVVWWFCEGCKHEWKEAMVKRTTIKKQKPCCGK
;
A
#
# COMPACT_ATOMS: atom_id res chain seq x y z
N MET A 1 57.41 55.39 -11.58
CA MET A 1 57.60 54.24 -10.67
C MET A 1 56.26 53.52 -10.48
N PRO A 2 56.13 52.19 -10.70
CA PRO A 2 54.88 51.49 -10.44
C PRO A 2 54.87 50.92 -9.01
N ILE A 3 53.88 51.34 -8.21
CA ILE A 3 53.65 50.92 -6.82
C ILE A 3 53.39 49.40 -6.78
N ARG A 4 54.21 48.65 -6.03
CA ARG A 4 53.97 47.24 -5.70
C ARG A 4 52.81 47.18 -4.71
N LYS A 5 51.71 46.56 -5.10
CA LYS A 5 50.60 46.29 -4.18
C LYS A 5 51.01 45.23 -3.17
N ASP A 6 51.13 45.59 -1.90
CA ASP A 6 51.44 44.69 -0.79
C ASP A 6 50.16 44.31 0.00
N ILE A 7 50.28 43.44 1.00
CA ILE A 7 49.14 43.01 1.81
C ILE A 7 48.55 44.17 2.65
N GLY A 8 49.34 45.20 2.95
CA GLY A 8 48.90 46.36 3.75
C GLY A 8 47.92 47.24 2.99
N GLU A 9 48.13 47.48 1.69
CA GLU A 9 47.16 48.19 0.84
C GLU A 9 45.81 47.46 0.74
N ILE A 10 45.85 46.12 0.72
CA ILE A 10 44.65 45.28 0.62
C ILE A 10 43.86 45.29 1.93
N GLN A 11 44.54 45.37 3.07
CA GLN A 11 43.92 45.54 4.38
C GLN A 11 43.24 46.92 4.51
N LYS A 12 43.89 47.98 4.04
CA LYS A 12 43.28 49.33 3.98
C LYS A 12 42.05 49.38 3.07
N PHE A 13 42.09 48.71 1.91
CA PHE A 13 40.92 48.59 1.03
C PHE A 13 39.75 47.87 1.70
N ALA A 14 40.02 46.78 2.43
CA ALA A 14 38.98 46.07 3.17
C ALA A 14 38.36 46.96 4.26
N GLN A 15 39.19 47.69 5.03
CA GLN A 15 38.72 48.65 6.05
C GLN A 15 37.84 49.76 5.45
N ALA A 16 38.22 50.32 4.30
CA ALA A 16 37.42 51.33 3.59
C ALA A 16 36.05 50.81 3.12
N LYS A 17 35.84 49.48 3.08
CA LYS A 17 34.56 48.82 2.79
C LYS A 17 33.90 48.24 4.04
N GLU A 18 34.24 48.79 5.21
CA GLU A 18 33.76 48.34 6.53
C GLU A 18 33.99 46.83 6.76
N GLY A 19 35.06 46.28 6.16
CA GLY A 19 35.42 44.87 6.25
C GLY A 19 36.86 44.67 6.70
N VAL A 20 37.27 43.41 6.85
CA VAL A 20 38.60 43.02 7.29
C VAL A 20 39.18 42.00 6.33
N CYS A 21 40.42 42.22 5.86
CA CYS A 21 41.18 41.19 5.15
C CYS A 21 41.77 40.21 6.17
N LEU A 22 41.33 38.96 6.12
CA LEU A 22 41.77 37.89 7.02
C LEU A 22 43.08 37.24 6.57
N SER A 23 43.49 37.45 5.31
CA SER A 23 44.75 36.94 4.79
C SER A 23 45.93 37.75 5.32
N LYS A 24 46.91 37.07 5.91
CA LYS A 24 48.13 37.69 6.48
C LYS A 24 49.29 37.84 5.48
N ARG A 25 49.18 37.24 4.28
CA ARG A 25 50.22 37.26 3.23
C ARG A 25 49.59 37.38 1.83
N TYR A 26 50.20 38.19 0.99
CA TYR A 26 49.82 38.39 -0.43
C TYR A 26 51.01 38.10 -1.33
N ILE A 27 50.81 37.20 -2.30
CA ILE A 27 51.84 36.66 -3.18
C ILE A 27 51.67 37.22 -4.60
N ASN A 28 50.45 37.24 -5.16
CA ASN A 28 50.16 37.81 -6.48
C ASN A 28 48.65 38.04 -6.71
N ASN A 29 48.31 38.73 -7.80
CA ASN A 29 46.93 39.11 -8.14
C ASN A 29 45.99 37.94 -8.49
N LYS A 30 46.52 36.72 -8.64
CA LYS A 30 45.75 35.49 -8.84
C LYS A 30 45.42 34.80 -7.52
N GLN A 31 46.12 35.11 -6.42
CA GLN A 31 45.79 34.61 -5.10
C GLN A 31 44.42 35.12 -4.67
N LYS A 32 43.57 34.20 -4.24
CA LYS A 32 42.33 34.56 -3.57
C LYS A 32 42.66 34.89 -2.12
N LEU A 33 42.26 36.09 -1.70
CA LEU A 33 42.40 36.55 -0.33
C LEU A 33 41.05 36.44 0.36
N PHE A 34 41.10 36.16 1.66
CA PHE A 34 39.94 36.04 2.51
C PHE A 34 39.58 37.40 3.10
N PHE A 35 38.29 37.72 3.05
CA PHE A 35 37.73 38.97 3.55
C PHE A 35 36.50 38.66 4.41
N LYS A 36 36.25 39.50 5.40
CA LYS A 36 35.03 39.53 6.20
C LYS A 36 34.35 40.89 6.00
N CYS A 37 33.08 40.96 5.60
CA CYS A 37 32.37 42.24 5.53
C CYS A 37 31.78 42.66 6.90
N ARG A 38 31.22 43.87 6.98
CA ARG A 38 30.53 44.38 8.18
C ARG A 38 29.42 43.47 8.71
N GLU A 39 28.66 42.85 7.81
CA GLU A 39 27.57 41.91 8.13
C GLU A 39 28.09 40.52 8.54
N GLY A 40 29.42 40.35 8.69
CA GLY A 40 30.03 39.12 9.15
C GLY A 40 30.34 38.08 8.08
N HIS A 41 29.91 38.27 6.83
CA HIS A 41 30.14 37.30 5.75
C HIS A 41 31.62 37.18 5.40
N ILE A 42 32.14 35.95 5.44
CA ILE A 42 33.50 35.62 5.02
C ILE A 42 33.48 35.12 3.58
N PHE A 43 34.27 35.76 2.70
CA PHE A 43 34.35 35.42 1.28
C PHE A 43 35.79 35.49 0.79
N GLN A 44 36.05 34.78 -0.30
CA GLN A 44 37.34 34.78 -0.98
C GLN A 44 37.25 35.48 -2.33
N LYS A 45 38.12 36.45 -2.60
CA LYS A 45 38.16 37.19 -3.88
C LYS A 45 39.60 37.47 -4.29
N ARG A 46 39.83 37.60 -5.60
CA ARG A 46 41.13 38.06 -6.13
C ARG A 46 41.18 39.57 -6.11
N LEU A 47 42.39 40.13 -6.04
CA LEU A 47 42.59 41.58 -6.00
C LEU A 47 41.96 42.32 -7.20
N ASN A 48 42.04 41.75 -8.41
CA ASN A 48 41.43 42.35 -9.61
C ASN A 48 39.89 42.31 -9.60
N ASP A 49 39.32 41.33 -8.91
CA ASP A 49 37.87 41.14 -8.79
C ASP A 49 37.29 42.08 -7.70
N LEU A 50 38.12 42.85 -6.98
CA LEU A 50 37.71 43.82 -5.95
C LEU A 50 37.21 45.16 -6.54
N LYS A 51 37.49 45.46 -7.81
CA LYS A 51 37.32 46.81 -8.39
C LYS A 51 35.89 47.17 -8.84
N SER A 52 34.93 46.24 -8.83
CA SER A 52 33.54 46.56 -9.13
C SER A 52 32.83 47.07 -7.86
N HIS A 53 32.41 48.34 -7.88
CA HIS A 53 31.95 49.09 -6.71
C HIS A 53 30.79 48.41 -5.95
N ASP A 54 29.90 47.69 -6.65
CA ASP A 54 28.68 47.08 -6.09
C ASP A 54 28.78 45.58 -5.73
N SER A 55 29.97 44.96 -5.85
CA SER A 55 30.10 43.51 -5.62
C SER A 55 31.19 43.12 -4.62
N TRP A 56 31.64 44.05 -3.78
CA TRP A 56 32.70 43.81 -2.78
C TRP A 56 32.43 42.53 -1.99
N CYS A 57 31.28 42.43 -1.32
CA CYS A 57 30.82 41.20 -0.68
C CYS A 57 29.76 40.52 -1.57
N PRO A 58 30.02 39.31 -2.09
CA PRO A 58 29.11 38.60 -3.00
C PRO A 58 27.80 38.16 -2.33
N PHE A 59 27.75 38.22 -1.01
CA PHE A 59 26.57 37.90 -0.20
C PHE A 59 25.71 39.14 0.04
N CYS A 60 26.32 40.27 0.42
CA CYS A 60 25.62 41.55 0.55
C CYS A 60 25.10 42.06 -0.81
N ALA A 61 25.84 41.84 -1.90
CA ALA A 61 25.44 42.24 -3.24
C ALA A 61 24.14 41.57 -3.74
N LYS A 62 23.71 40.46 -3.11
CA LYS A 62 22.49 39.73 -3.45
C LYS A 62 21.27 40.13 -2.61
N VAL A 63 21.45 40.97 -1.60
CA VAL A 63 20.35 41.51 -0.79
C VAL A 63 20.02 42.91 -1.29
N ARG A 64 19.19 43.00 -2.34
CA ARG A 64 18.60 44.29 -2.74
C ARG A 64 17.50 44.65 -1.73
N LYS A 65 17.81 45.51 -0.77
CA LYS A 65 16.77 46.28 -0.06
C LYS A 65 16.26 47.34 -1.04
N LEU A 66 15.10 47.09 -1.63
CA LEU A 66 14.30 48.12 -2.29
C LEU A 66 13.67 48.97 -1.19
N THR A 67 14.21 50.16 -0.93
CA THR A 67 13.51 51.14 -0.10
C THR A 67 12.74 52.11 -1.00
N PRO A 68 11.57 52.62 -0.56
CA PRO A 68 10.77 53.58 -1.33
C PRO A 68 11.55 54.82 -1.78
N GLU A 69 12.53 55.26 -0.99
CA GLU A 69 13.39 56.41 -1.33
C GLU A 69 14.31 56.13 -2.53
N TYR A 70 14.67 54.87 -2.78
CA TYR A 70 15.46 54.45 -3.95
C TYR A 70 14.63 54.45 -5.25
N VAL A 71 13.31 54.27 -5.16
CA VAL A 71 12.41 54.36 -6.33
C VAL A 71 12.17 55.83 -6.71
N GLU A 72 12.11 56.74 -5.74
CA GLU A 72 12.02 58.19 -5.98
C GLU A 72 13.30 58.79 -6.55
N GLN A 73 14.48 58.34 -6.12
CA GLN A 73 15.76 58.79 -6.68
C GLN A 73 15.95 58.34 -8.14
N ILE A 74 15.52 57.12 -8.50
CA ILE A 74 15.57 56.62 -9.88
C ILE A 74 14.67 57.44 -10.83
N LEU A 75 13.50 57.91 -10.37
CA LEU A 75 12.60 58.76 -11.17
C LEU A 75 13.16 60.18 -11.37
N LYS A 76 14.08 60.61 -10.49
CA LYS A 76 14.77 61.91 -10.55
C LYS A 76 16.00 61.85 -11.47
N ASP A 77 16.76 60.76 -11.41
CA ASP A 77 17.98 60.56 -12.20
C ASP A 77 17.69 60.14 -13.66
N LEU A 78 16.48 59.63 -13.96
CA LEU A 78 16.04 59.30 -15.32
C LEU A 78 15.52 60.51 -16.13
N LYS A 79 15.60 61.74 -15.60
CA LYS A 79 15.22 62.97 -16.31
C LYS A 79 16.37 63.94 -16.63
N GLU A 80 17.62 63.64 -16.25
CA GLU A 80 18.74 64.59 -16.45
C GLU A 80 20.00 64.08 -17.17
N GLU A 81 20.04 62.84 -17.69
CA GLU A 81 21.18 62.37 -18.52
C GLU A 81 20.76 61.73 -19.86
N GLU A 82 19.67 62.20 -20.46
CA GLU A 82 19.58 62.23 -21.93
C GLU A 82 20.36 63.46 -22.42
N VAL A 83 21.67 63.29 -22.64
CA VAL A 83 22.45 63.91 -23.72
C VAL A 83 23.92 63.53 -23.50
N SER A 84 24.52 63.03 -24.58
CA SER A 84 25.97 63.03 -24.87
C SER A 84 26.69 61.68 -24.78
N LEU A 85 27.03 61.21 -25.98
CA LEU A 85 28.19 60.38 -26.32
C LEU A 85 27.98 58.86 -26.37
N SER A 86 26.93 58.45 -27.08
CA SER A 86 27.12 57.43 -28.11
C SER A 86 28.01 58.01 -29.23
N GLN A 87 29.32 57.73 -29.22
CA GLN A 87 30.11 57.60 -30.45
C GLN A 87 31.51 57.03 -30.21
N LYS A 88 31.80 55.97 -30.98
CA LYS A 88 33.11 55.52 -31.48
C LYS A 88 33.92 54.55 -30.60
N LEU A 89 33.51 53.28 -30.68
CA LEU A 89 34.45 52.15 -30.79
C LEU A 89 34.92 52.03 -32.24
N SER A 90 36.23 51.99 -32.48
CA SER A 90 36.79 51.28 -33.64
C SER A 90 38.14 50.64 -33.31
N LYS A 91 38.34 49.46 -33.89
CA LYS A 91 39.47 48.54 -33.72
C LYS A 91 40.74 49.09 -34.36
N SER A 92 41.91 48.73 -33.83
CA SER A 92 43.08 48.46 -34.67
C SER A 92 43.98 47.37 -34.09
N ARG A 93 44.34 46.42 -34.97
CA ARG A 93 45.23 45.29 -34.77
C ARG A 93 46.64 45.69 -35.21
N THR A 94 47.66 45.37 -34.43
CA THR A 94 49.01 45.13 -34.95
C THR A 94 49.44 43.71 -34.58
N ARG A 95 49.69 42.89 -35.61
CA ARG A 95 50.17 41.51 -35.49
C ARG A 95 51.70 41.55 -35.32
N ASN A 96 52.19 41.40 -34.10
CA ASN A 96 53.57 40.94 -33.90
C ASN A 96 53.64 39.45 -34.27
N ARG A 97 54.54 39.08 -35.20
CA ARG A 97 54.87 37.68 -35.50
C ARG A 97 55.56 37.09 -34.26
N LEU A 98 54.91 36.16 -33.58
CA LEU A 98 55.50 35.40 -32.47
C LEU A 98 56.67 34.55 -32.99
N SER A 99 57.68 34.32 -32.15
CA SER A 99 58.87 33.51 -32.46
C SER A 99 58.97 32.30 -31.53
N ILE A 100 59.86 31.34 -31.83
CA ILE A 100 60.11 30.21 -30.93
C ILE A 100 60.59 30.66 -29.54
N LYS A 101 61.34 31.76 -29.44
CA LYS A 101 61.75 32.36 -28.16
C LYS A 101 60.54 32.82 -27.33
N ASP A 102 59.46 33.27 -27.97
CA ASP A 102 58.23 33.64 -27.28
C ASP A 102 57.47 32.42 -26.76
N MET A 103 57.56 31.27 -27.46
CA MET A 103 57.00 30.00 -27.00
C MET A 103 57.78 29.46 -25.79
N CYS A 104 59.11 29.57 -25.79
CA CYS A 104 59.94 29.24 -24.63
C CYS A 104 59.58 30.10 -23.40
N LYS A 105 59.37 31.42 -23.59
CA LYS A 105 58.89 32.31 -22.51
C LYS A 105 57.49 31.92 -22.05
N LEU A 106 56.58 31.57 -22.96
CA LEU A 106 55.23 31.11 -22.63
C LEU A 106 55.25 29.82 -21.81
N ALA A 107 56.15 28.89 -22.12
CA ALA A 107 56.35 27.69 -21.32
C ALA A 107 56.91 28.01 -19.93
N GLN A 108 57.92 28.90 -19.84
CA GLN A 108 58.50 29.33 -18.56
C GLN A 108 57.48 30.03 -17.66
N LEU A 109 56.58 30.84 -18.22
CA LEU A 109 55.48 31.49 -17.48
C LEU A 109 54.48 30.49 -16.88
N ASN A 110 54.46 29.26 -17.41
CA ASN A 110 53.65 28.16 -16.91
C ASN A 110 54.48 27.13 -16.12
N ASP A 111 55.68 27.52 -15.66
CA ASP A 111 56.65 26.68 -14.94
C ASP A 111 57.08 25.43 -15.74
N GLY A 112 57.31 25.57 -17.05
CA GLY A 112 57.76 24.46 -17.89
C GLY A 112 58.66 24.89 -19.04
N LYS A 113 58.83 24.00 -20.02
CA LYS A 113 59.76 24.15 -21.15
C LYS A 113 59.05 23.93 -22.48
N CYS A 114 59.41 24.71 -23.50
CA CYS A 114 59.10 24.42 -24.89
C CYS A 114 60.25 23.57 -25.41
N LEU A 115 59.95 22.37 -25.93
CA LEU A 115 60.95 21.42 -26.42
C LEU A 115 61.18 21.54 -27.93
N SER A 116 60.24 22.13 -28.67
CA SER A 116 60.40 22.35 -30.11
C SER A 116 61.45 23.41 -30.43
N GLU A 117 62.22 23.18 -31.48
CA GLU A 117 63.29 24.09 -31.94
C GLU A 117 62.80 25.11 -32.98
N THR A 118 61.69 24.84 -33.65
CA THR A 118 61.12 25.68 -34.72
C THR A 118 59.67 26.07 -34.42
N TYR A 119 59.27 27.26 -34.89
CA TYR A 119 57.89 27.77 -34.76
C TYR A 119 57.40 28.27 -36.12
N VAL A 120 56.33 27.65 -36.63
CA VAL A 120 55.72 28.01 -37.92
C VAL A 120 54.61 29.04 -37.72
N ASN A 121 53.59 28.70 -36.92
CA ASN A 121 52.48 29.59 -36.58
C ASN A 121 51.74 29.11 -35.30
N ILE A 122 50.78 29.90 -34.83
CA ILE A 122 50.09 29.68 -33.55
C ILE A 122 49.16 28.44 -33.55
N MET A 123 48.87 27.89 -34.73
CA MET A 123 48.04 26.72 -34.96
C MET A 123 48.87 25.45 -35.20
N THR A 124 50.19 25.57 -35.33
CA THR A 124 51.08 24.42 -35.51
C THR A 124 51.42 23.84 -34.14
N PRO A 125 51.21 22.54 -33.90
CA PRO A 125 51.55 21.93 -32.61
C PRO A 125 53.04 22.04 -32.30
N LEU A 126 53.35 22.29 -31.03
CA LEU A 126 54.71 22.23 -30.48
C LEU A 126 54.74 21.21 -29.35
N GLU A 127 55.94 20.77 -28.99
CA GLU A 127 56.21 19.92 -27.84
C GLU A 127 56.52 20.76 -26.60
N TRP A 128 55.90 20.39 -25.48
CA TRP A 128 55.97 21.09 -24.21
C TRP A 128 56.26 20.11 -23.08
N GLU A 129 56.94 20.59 -22.04
CA GLU A 129 57.18 19.86 -20.78
C GLU A 129 56.70 20.71 -19.60
N CYS A 130 55.81 20.20 -18.75
CA CYS A 130 55.37 20.93 -17.56
C CYS A 130 56.31 20.73 -16.36
N ARG A 131 56.11 21.50 -15.28
CA ARG A 131 56.86 21.36 -14.00
C ARG A 131 56.97 19.94 -13.45
N LYS A 132 55.93 19.12 -13.67
CA LYS A 132 55.89 17.72 -13.21
C LYS A 132 56.61 16.75 -14.16
N GLY A 133 57.27 17.25 -15.21
CA GLY A 133 57.96 16.43 -16.21
C GLY A 133 57.07 15.84 -17.30
N HIS A 134 55.74 16.06 -17.28
CA HIS A 134 54.87 15.57 -18.34
C HIS A 134 55.20 16.23 -19.69
N ARG A 135 55.51 15.42 -20.70
CA ARG A 135 55.71 15.83 -22.09
C ARG A 135 54.43 15.68 -22.90
N PHE A 136 54.07 16.71 -23.66
CA PHE A 136 52.85 16.71 -24.47
C PHE A 136 52.94 17.65 -25.67
N GLU A 137 52.21 17.29 -26.72
CA GLU A 137 52.05 18.11 -27.91
C GLU A 137 50.78 18.97 -27.79
N ALA A 138 50.88 20.26 -28.05
CA ALA A 138 49.74 21.19 -28.07
C ALA A 138 50.02 22.39 -28.97
N ILE A 139 48.97 22.96 -29.54
CA ILE A 139 49.11 24.21 -30.30
C ILE A 139 49.34 25.39 -29.34
N PRO A 140 50.24 26.33 -29.67
CA PRO A 140 50.50 27.53 -28.89
C PRO A 140 49.27 28.34 -28.50
N ASN A 141 48.24 28.38 -29.37
CA ASN A 141 47.00 29.10 -29.09
C ASN A 141 46.28 28.54 -27.85
N ASP A 142 46.27 27.23 -27.68
CA ASP A 142 45.61 26.56 -26.57
C ASP A 142 46.41 26.71 -25.28
N VAL A 143 47.74 26.63 -25.36
CA VAL A 143 48.66 26.90 -24.23
C VAL A 143 48.55 28.36 -23.76
N LYS A 144 48.35 29.30 -24.69
CA LYS A 144 48.22 30.74 -24.39
C LYS A 144 46.86 31.11 -23.80
N ASN A 145 45.77 30.56 -24.32
CA ASN A 145 44.42 31.03 -24.04
C ASN A 145 43.57 30.08 -23.16
N SER A 146 43.97 28.81 -22.99
CA SER A 146 43.25 27.87 -22.14
C SER A 146 43.72 27.93 -20.69
N ASN A 147 42.80 27.89 -19.72
CA ASN A 147 43.08 27.80 -18.28
C ASN A 147 43.80 26.49 -17.85
N THR A 148 44.11 25.58 -18.79
CA THR A 148 44.75 24.28 -18.55
C THR A 148 45.72 23.98 -19.69
N TRP A 149 47.01 24.22 -19.48
CA TRP A 149 48.01 24.02 -20.53
C TRP A 149 48.54 22.57 -20.60
N CYS A 150 48.81 21.93 -19.45
CA CYS A 150 49.19 20.52 -19.40
C CYS A 150 47.95 19.60 -19.30
N PRO A 151 47.73 18.66 -20.25
CA PRO A 151 46.56 17.78 -20.25
C PRO A 151 46.58 16.75 -19.13
N TYR A 152 47.76 16.33 -18.66
CA TYR A 152 47.91 15.38 -17.55
C TYR A 152 47.60 16.05 -16.20
N CYS A 153 48.22 17.20 -15.92
CA CYS A 153 47.96 17.97 -14.69
C CYS A 153 46.53 18.48 -14.57
N SER A 154 45.82 18.63 -15.70
CA SER A 154 44.41 19.05 -15.71
C SER A 154 43.41 17.88 -15.74
N ASN A 155 43.89 16.64 -15.59
CA ASN A 155 43.10 15.40 -15.63
C ASN A 155 42.32 15.22 -16.95
N LYS A 156 42.83 15.78 -18.05
CA LYS A 156 42.32 15.56 -19.42
C LYS A 156 42.93 14.31 -20.05
N LYS A 157 44.18 13.98 -19.70
CA LYS A 157 44.87 12.73 -20.05
C LYS A 157 45.28 11.99 -18.78
N VAL A 158 45.28 10.65 -18.83
CA VAL A 158 45.70 9.79 -17.72
C VAL A 158 47.23 9.70 -17.65
N CYS A 159 47.76 9.69 -16.45
CA CYS A 159 49.14 9.35 -16.10
C CYS A 159 49.17 8.67 -14.73
N ASP A 160 50.32 8.14 -14.33
CA ASP A 160 50.47 7.39 -13.08
C ASP A 160 50.05 8.21 -11.84
N ASP A 161 50.30 9.53 -11.86
CA ASP A 161 49.94 10.45 -10.77
C ASP A 161 48.44 10.74 -10.63
N ASN A 162 47.62 10.45 -11.66
CA ASN A 162 46.22 10.86 -11.70
C ASN A 162 45.24 9.74 -12.05
N CYS A 163 45.73 8.52 -12.21
CA CYS A 163 44.87 7.37 -12.48
C CYS A 163 44.10 6.94 -11.22
N LEU A 164 42.97 6.27 -11.42
CA LEU A 164 42.09 5.88 -10.32
C LEU A 164 42.79 4.92 -9.35
N ALA A 165 43.56 3.94 -9.84
CA ALA A 165 44.26 2.99 -8.97
C ALA A 165 45.32 3.64 -8.09
N THR A 166 46.11 4.57 -8.63
CA THR A 166 47.15 5.24 -7.84
C THR A 166 46.55 6.21 -6.81
N VAL A 167 45.51 6.95 -7.19
CA VAL A 167 44.94 7.98 -6.31
C VAL A 167 43.91 7.42 -5.31
N TYR A 168 43.18 6.36 -5.68
CA TYR A 168 42.12 5.74 -4.85
C TYR A 168 42.14 4.20 -4.93
N PRO A 169 43.17 3.54 -4.37
CA PRO A 169 43.35 2.09 -4.47
C PRO A 169 42.18 1.29 -3.89
N GLU A 170 41.57 1.76 -2.80
CA GLU A 170 40.41 1.13 -2.16
C GLU A 170 39.11 1.23 -2.98
N ILE A 171 38.97 2.28 -3.81
CA ILE A 171 37.87 2.40 -4.76
C ILE A 171 38.17 1.59 -6.02
N ALA A 172 39.41 1.60 -6.48
CA ALA A 172 39.87 0.75 -7.59
C ALA A 172 39.68 -0.75 -7.28
N ALA A 173 39.76 -1.16 -6.01
CA ALA A 173 39.43 -2.53 -5.59
C ALA A 173 37.95 -2.93 -5.81
N GLU A 174 37.05 -1.95 -5.98
CA GLU A 174 35.65 -2.18 -6.35
C GLU A 174 35.43 -2.18 -7.87
N TRP A 175 36.49 -2.11 -8.67
CA TRP A 175 36.40 -2.24 -10.11
C TRP A 175 35.87 -3.62 -10.47
N HIS A 176 34.85 -3.68 -11.32
CA HIS A 176 34.31 -4.98 -11.70
C HIS A 176 35.36 -5.78 -12.49
N PRO A 177 35.62 -7.06 -12.14
CA PRO A 177 36.75 -7.83 -12.68
C PRO A 177 36.66 -8.07 -14.20
N THR A 178 35.46 -8.28 -14.76
CA THR A 178 35.30 -8.63 -16.18
C THR A 178 34.46 -7.65 -17.00
N LEU A 179 33.45 -6.99 -16.42
CA LEU A 179 32.48 -6.18 -17.18
C LEU A 179 33.05 -4.86 -17.76
N ASN A 180 34.26 -4.46 -17.36
CA ASN A 180 34.95 -3.29 -17.92
C ASN A 180 35.84 -3.62 -19.12
N ARG A 181 35.86 -4.89 -19.56
CA ARG A 181 36.69 -5.38 -20.66
C ARG A 181 38.17 -5.05 -20.37
N GLU A 182 38.88 -4.49 -21.35
CA GLU A 182 40.29 -4.14 -21.24
C GLU A 182 40.56 -2.90 -20.37
N LEU A 183 39.54 -2.09 -20.07
CA LEU A 183 39.73 -0.84 -19.32
C LEU A 183 40.05 -1.12 -17.84
N THR A 184 41.25 -0.75 -17.41
CA THR A 184 41.69 -0.91 -16.02
C THR A 184 41.59 0.40 -15.21
N PRO A 185 41.60 0.32 -13.86
CA PRO A 185 41.71 1.51 -13.02
C PRO A 185 42.97 2.36 -13.23
N TYR A 186 44.03 1.80 -13.83
CA TYR A 186 45.26 2.53 -14.17
C TYR A 186 45.12 3.37 -15.44
N GLU A 187 44.15 3.05 -16.30
CA GLU A 187 43.97 3.69 -17.61
C GLU A 187 42.90 4.79 -17.60
N ILE A 188 42.42 5.17 -16.42
CA ILE A 188 41.37 6.17 -16.27
C ILE A 188 41.72 7.18 -15.19
N VAL A 189 41.53 8.47 -15.49
CA VAL A 189 41.64 9.54 -14.50
C VAL A 189 40.55 9.39 -13.43
N PHE A 190 40.88 9.57 -12.16
CA PHE A 190 39.91 9.45 -11.06
C PHE A 190 38.70 10.39 -11.21
N GLY A 191 38.87 11.55 -11.84
CA GLY A 191 37.83 12.54 -12.09
C GLY A 191 36.96 12.26 -13.32
N SER A 192 37.12 11.10 -13.97
CA SER A 192 36.49 10.81 -15.25
C SER A 192 34.96 10.75 -15.18
N SER A 193 34.32 11.29 -16.23
CA SER A 193 32.88 11.16 -16.45
C SER A 193 32.50 9.85 -17.16
N LYS A 194 33.47 9.01 -17.54
CA LYS A 194 33.25 7.71 -18.19
C LYS A 194 32.51 6.77 -17.23
N ARG A 195 31.53 6.04 -17.77
CA ARG A 195 30.71 5.08 -17.02
C ARG A 195 31.37 3.70 -17.05
N VAL A 196 31.62 3.15 -15.88
CA VAL A 196 32.24 1.84 -15.69
C VAL A 196 31.40 1.01 -14.72
N TRP A 197 31.59 -0.30 -14.77
CA TRP A 197 30.98 -1.26 -13.87
C TRP A 197 31.78 -1.36 -12.58
N TRP A 198 31.06 -1.34 -11.47
CA TRP A 198 31.58 -1.51 -10.13
C TRP A 198 31.00 -2.78 -9.55
N GLN A 199 31.79 -3.47 -8.75
CA GLN A 199 31.39 -4.60 -7.95
C GLN A 199 31.55 -4.22 -6.48
N CYS A 200 30.53 -4.47 -5.66
CA CYS A 200 30.57 -4.04 -4.28
C CYS A 200 31.57 -4.88 -3.52
N ARG A 201 32.52 -4.24 -2.84
CA ARG A 201 33.46 -4.92 -1.91
C ARG A 201 32.79 -5.65 -0.73
N PHE A 202 31.49 -5.46 -0.53
CA PHE A 202 30.72 -6.08 0.55
C PHE A 202 29.81 -7.21 0.06
N ASP A 203 29.51 -7.25 -1.24
CA ASP A 203 28.62 -8.23 -1.86
C ASP A 203 28.91 -8.29 -3.37
N GLU A 204 29.53 -9.38 -3.82
CA GLU A 204 29.94 -9.55 -5.21
C GLU A 204 28.76 -9.57 -6.21
N SER A 205 27.54 -9.87 -5.74
CA SER A 205 26.32 -9.82 -6.55
C SER A 205 25.85 -8.39 -6.82
N HIS A 206 26.28 -7.43 -5.99
CA HIS A 206 25.97 -6.03 -6.15
C HIS A 206 26.87 -5.41 -7.21
N THR A 207 26.43 -5.51 -8.46
CA THR A 207 27.08 -4.84 -9.59
C THR A 207 26.26 -3.63 -10.03
N TRP A 208 26.93 -2.54 -10.37
CA TRP A 208 26.25 -1.35 -10.90
C TRP A 208 27.15 -0.54 -11.82
N LYS A 209 26.52 0.14 -12.79
CA LYS A 209 27.22 1.01 -13.74
C LYS A 209 27.03 2.48 -13.38
N THR A 210 28.11 3.20 -13.10
CA THR A 210 28.06 4.66 -12.85
C THR A 210 29.34 5.35 -13.32
N ARG A 211 29.33 6.69 -13.34
CA ARG A 211 30.52 7.50 -13.69
C ARG A 211 31.61 7.35 -12.62
N VAL A 212 32.89 7.33 -12.99
CA VAL A 212 34.00 7.24 -12.02
C VAL A 212 33.91 8.36 -10.98
N VAL A 213 33.72 9.61 -11.43
CA VAL A 213 33.52 10.76 -10.54
C VAL A 213 32.29 10.62 -9.61
N ASN A 214 31.26 9.89 -10.02
CA ASN A 214 30.09 9.65 -9.17
C ASN A 214 30.37 8.57 -8.13
N ARG A 215 31.16 7.53 -8.46
CA ARG A 215 31.56 6.49 -7.50
C ARG A 215 32.37 7.08 -6.36
N LEU A 216 33.26 8.04 -6.61
CA LEU A 216 33.98 8.76 -5.56
C LEU A 216 33.04 9.37 -4.51
N ASN A 217 31.82 9.75 -4.91
CA ASN A 217 30.85 10.44 -4.05
C ASN A 217 29.70 9.53 -3.55
N ARG A 218 29.42 8.42 -4.22
CA ARG A 218 28.26 7.54 -3.95
C ARG A 218 28.69 6.08 -3.89
N GLY A 219 28.30 5.39 -2.83
CA GLY A 219 28.54 3.95 -2.64
C GLY A 219 27.60 3.06 -3.45
N CYS A 220 27.61 1.77 -3.15
CA CYS A 220 26.70 0.80 -3.77
C CYS A 220 25.23 1.21 -3.57
N PRO A 221 24.45 1.39 -4.64
CA PRO A 221 23.06 1.85 -4.56
C PRO A 221 22.13 0.83 -3.88
N ARG A 222 22.49 -0.45 -3.90
CA ARG A 222 21.73 -1.52 -3.22
C ARG A 222 21.97 -1.49 -1.72
N CYS A 223 23.23 -1.32 -1.30
CA CYS A 223 23.58 -1.19 0.12
C CYS A 223 22.96 0.06 0.77
N TRP A 224 22.66 1.11 -0.01
CA TRP A 224 22.16 2.40 0.50
C TRP A 224 20.64 2.60 0.37
N LYS A 225 19.90 1.62 -0.12
CA LYS A 225 18.43 1.74 -0.27
C LYS A 225 17.75 1.70 1.11
N GLY A 226 17.17 2.83 1.54
CA GLY A 226 16.25 2.90 2.69
C GLY A 226 16.81 3.43 4.01
N GLN A 227 17.96 4.11 4.02
CA GLN A 227 18.49 4.74 5.24
C GLN A 227 17.93 6.18 5.41
N LYS A 228 17.33 6.46 6.57
CA LYS A 228 16.68 7.75 6.95
C LYS A 228 17.57 8.61 7.87
N THR A 229 18.86 8.70 7.60
CA THR A 229 19.77 9.65 8.26
C THR A 229 20.76 10.19 7.24
N SER A 230 21.20 11.43 7.41
CA SER A 230 22.11 12.07 6.47
C SER A 230 23.56 11.73 6.83
N PHE A 231 24.45 11.52 5.85
CA PHE A 231 25.89 11.34 6.13
C PHE A 231 26.48 12.51 6.96
N PRO A 232 26.12 13.79 6.69
CA PRO A 232 26.56 14.92 7.52
C PRO A 232 26.25 14.78 9.01
N GLU A 233 25.03 14.39 9.37
CA GLU A 233 24.61 14.13 10.75
C GLU A 233 25.52 13.08 11.42
N GLN A 234 25.78 11.96 10.72
CA GLN A 234 26.63 10.89 11.25
C GLN A 234 28.10 11.31 11.38
N ALA A 235 28.60 12.13 10.46
CA ALA A 235 29.95 12.65 10.52
C ALA A 235 30.12 13.63 11.70
N ILE A 236 29.18 14.56 11.90
CA ILE A 236 29.21 15.50 13.03
C ILE A 236 29.18 14.72 14.35
N HIS A 237 28.30 13.72 14.47
CA HIS A 237 28.19 12.87 15.66
C HIS A 237 29.49 12.11 15.94
N PHE A 238 30.08 11.49 14.91
CA PHE A 238 31.33 10.74 15.01
C PHE A 238 32.46 11.56 15.63
N TYR A 239 32.69 12.79 15.16
CA TYR A 239 33.75 13.63 15.71
C TYR A 239 33.42 14.14 17.11
N LEU A 240 32.20 14.65 17.33
CA LEU A 240 31.80 15.17 18.64
C LEU A 240 31.92 14.10 19.73
N LYS A 241 31.57 12.85 19.41
CA LYS A 241 31.67 11.72 20.35
C LYS A 241 33.10 11.39 20.76
N GLN A 242 34.10 11.67 19.92
CA GLN A 242 35.51 11.49 20.29
C GLN A 242 36.00 12.53 21.29
N ALA A 243 35.39 13.72 21.32
CA ALA A 243 35.71 14.76 22.30
C ALA A 243 34.85 14.66 23.57
N MET A 244 33.57 14.36 23.39
CA MET A 244 32.55 14.30 24.44
C MET A 244 31.87 12.94 24.40
N GLU A 245 32.25 12.01 25.29
CA GLU A 245 31.82 10.60 25.21
C GLU A 245 30.30 10.43 25.35
N ASP A 246 29.63 11.37 26.04
CA ASP A 246 28.18 11.43 26.25
C ASP A 246 27.40 12.00 25.05
N THR A 247 28.05 12.21 23.90
CA THR A 247 27.35 12.67 22.69
C THR A 247 26.38 11.60 22.18
N GLU A 248 25.10 11.96 22.14
CA GLU A 248 23.99 11.14 21.64
C GLU A 248 23.47 11.64 20.29
N ASN A 249 22.91 10.72 19.49
CA ASN A 249 22.20 11.04 18.26
C ASN A 249 20.72 10.68 18.38
N LYS A 250 19.85 11.43 17.70
CA LYS A 250 18.38 11.25 17.75
C LYS A 250 17.81 11.26 19.16
N PHE A 251 18.25 12.24 19.94
CA PHE A 251 17.92 12.36 21.35
C PHE A 251 16.49 12.89 21.53
N TYR A 252 15.70 12.26 22.40
CA TYR A 252 14.35 12.71 22.76
C TYR A 252 14.39 13.56 24.02
N HIS A 253 14.41 14.88 23.87
CA HIS A 253 14.46 15.79 25.00
C HIS A 253 13.13 15.86 25.76
N ALA A 254 13.20 15.90 27.09
CA ALA A 254 12.02 15.91 27.96
C ALA A 254 11.10 17.12 27.73
N ALA A 255 11.59 18.20 27.13
CA ALA A 255 10.78 19.38 26.80
C ALA A 255 9.74 19.13 25.68
N PHE A 256 9.89 18.05 24.89
CA PHE A 256 8.99 17.75 23.76
C PHE A 256 7.82 16.82 24.12
N LYS A 257 7.35 16.81 25.38
CA LYS A 257 6.48 15.77 26.02
C LYS A 257 5.30 15.21 25.18
N ASP A 258 4.79 15.93 24.19
CA ASP A 258 3.65 15.50 23.35
C ASP A 258 3.94 15.34 21.85
N ARG A 259 5.16 15.65 21.40
CA ARG A 259 5.56 15.61 20.00
C ARG A 259 6.76 14.68 19.85
N LYS A 260 6.66 13.68 18.97
CA LYS A 260 7.77 12.77 18.60
C LYS A 260 8.88 13.52 17.84
N GLN A 261 9.48 14.52 18.48
CA GLN A 261 10.56 15.35 17.94
C GLN A 261 11.88 14.88 18.55
N GLU A 262 12.80 14.48 17.68
CA GLU A 262 14.17 14.11 18.03
C GLU A 262 15.11 15.29 17.75
N ILE A 263 16.11 15.51 18.62
CA ILE A 263 17.28 16.36 18.37
C ILE A 263 18.30 15.49 17.65
N ASP A 264 18.82 15.95 16.50
CA ASP A 264 19.74 15.15 15.69
C ASP A 264 21.00 14.73 16.46
N ILE A 265 21.64 15.68 17.16
CA ILE A 265 22.83 15.44 17.99
C ILE A 265 22.75 16.28 19.26
N TYR A 266 22.99 15.66 20.42
CA TYR A 266 22.91 16.32 21.73
C TYR A 266 24.01 15.85 22.67
N ILE A 267 24.56 16.78 23.46
CA ILE A 267 25.56 16.53 24.50
C ILE A 267 24.94 16.94 25.84
N PRO A 268 24.33 16.00 26.60
CA PRO A 268 23.58 16.30 27.81
C PRO A 268 24.39 17.03 28.87
N ALA A 269 25.67 16.65 29.08
CA ALA A 269 26.50 17.21 30.15
C ALA A 269 26.72 18.72 30.04
N VAL A 270 26.56 19.29 28.83
CA VAL A 270 26.86 20.71 28.56
C VAL A 270 25.74 21.44 27.82
N GLN A 271 24.55 20.85 27.76
CA GLN A 271 23.36 21.44 27.13
C GLN A 271 23.66 21.99 25.72
N PHE A 272 24.33 21.19 24.89
CA PHE A 272 24.76 21.59 23.55
C PHE A 272 24.12 20.71 22.49
N ALA A 273 23.49 21.31 21.48
CA ALA A 273 22.73 20.60 20.46
C ALA A 273 23.15 21.01 19.04
N VAL A 274 23.07 20.06 18.10
CA VAL A 274 23.22 20.32 16.66
C VAL A 274 22.04 19.70 15.93
N GLU A 275 21.37 20.50 15.09
CA GLU A 275 20.33 20.06 14.14
C GLU A 275 20.86 20.21 12.71
N TYR A 276 20.68 19.18 11.87
CA TYR A 276 21.13 19.18 10.48
C TYR A 276 19.94 19.12 9.51
N ASP A 277 19.72 20.22 8.79
CA ASP A 277 18.60 20.38 7.87
C ASP A 277 19.00 20.03 6.43
N GLY A 278 18.61 18.84 5.99
CA GLY A 278 18.75 18.40 4.61
C GLY A 278 17.73 19.06 3.67
N ARG A 279 18.17 19.63 2.54
CA ARG A 279 17.28 20.26 1.53
C ARG A 279 16.04 19.42 1.15
N PRO A 280 16.13 18.09 0.93
CA PRO A 280 14.96 17.28 0.55
C PRO A 280 13.82 17.22 1.60
N PHE A 281 14.11 17.54 2.87
CA PHE A 281 13.16 17.35 3.98
C PHE A 281 12.69 18.66 4.62
N HIS A 282 13.41 19.78 4.43
CA HIS A 282 13.16 21.06 5.13
C HIS A 282 12.67 22.21 4.22
N ASP A 283 12.38 21.96 2.95
CA ASP A 283 11.93 22.99 1.99
C ASP A 283 10.42 23.33 2.11
N ARG A 284 9.67 22.64 2.98
CA ARG A 284 8.21 22.82 3.14
C ARG A 284 7.88 23.73 4.31
N LYS A 285 6.88 24.60 4.14
CA LYS A 285 6.41 25.55 5.18
C LYS A 285 6.12 24.90 6.54
N ARG A 286 5.40 23.78 6.57
CA ARG A 286 5.13 23.03 7.81
C ARG A 286 6.40 22.57 8.54
N GLN A 287 7.44 22.22 7.79
CA GLN A 287 8.71 21.79 8.38
C GLN A 287 9.50 22.98 8.91
N GLN A 288 9.42 24.13 8.25
CA GLN A 288 9.98 25.39 8.75
C GLN A 288 9.33 25.78 10.09
N GLU A 289 8.00 25.74 10.18
CA GLU A 289 7.27 26.01 11.44
C GLU A 289 7.69 25.06 12.57
N ASN A 290 7.91 23.78 12.27
CA ASN A 290 8.41 22.80 13.24
C ASN A 290 9.86 23.10 13.66
N ASP A 291 10.71 23.50 12.71
CA ASP A 291 12.11 23.84 12.95
C ASP A 291 12.23 25.09 13.85
N GLU A 292 11.43 26.12 13.58
CA GLU A 292 11.34 27.34 14.38
C GLU A 292 10.85 27.04 15.81
N GLN A 293 9.80 26.22 15.93
CA GLN A 293 9.30 25.81 17.23
C GLN A 293 10.35 25.02 18.03
N LYS A 294 11.09 24.11 17.39
CA LYS A 294 12.20 23.39 18.04
C LYS A 294 13.26 24.37 18.54
N ASN A 295 13.66 25.34 17.71
CA ASN A 295 14.65 26.33 18.09
C ASN A 295 14.19 27.12 19.33
N TYR A 296 12.92 27.54 19.36
CA TYR A 296 12.34 28.24 20.51
C TYR A 296 12.34 27.37 21.77
N VAL A 297 11.84 26.13 21.70
CA VAL A 297 11.78 25.24 22.87
C VAL A 297 13.18 24.96 23.44
N LEU A 298 14.17 24.68 22.58
CA LEU A 298 15.53 24.42 23.04
C LEU A 298 16.18 25.67 23.66
N LYS A 299 15.86 26.86 23.15
CA LYS A 299 16.29 28.11 23.77
C LYS A 299 15.73 28.25 25.19
N GLU A 300 14.43 28.03 25.39
CA GLU A 300 13.80 28.18 26.72
C GLU A 300 14.36 27.18 27.75
N GLU A 301 14.82 26.01 27.29
CA GLU A 301 15.50 25.02 28.12
C GLU A 301 17.00 25.33 28.36
N GLY A 302 17.50 26.47 27.85
CA GLY A 302 18.90 26.88 28.01
C GLY A 302 19.89 26.09 27.15
N VAL A 303 19.42 25.37 26.13
CA VAL A 303 20.25 24.56 25.23
C VAL A 303 20.94 25.45 24.19
N LYS A 304 22.27 25.37 24.11
CA LYS A 304 23.04 26.01 23.04
C LYS A 304 22.85 25.24 21.73
N LEU A 305 22.01 25.76 20.85
CA LEU A 305 21.70 25.14 19.56
C LEU A 305 22.58 25.67 18.41
N ILE A 306 23.13 24.75 17.62
CA ILE A 306 23.68 25.02 16.29
C ILE A 306 22.75 24.41 15.23
N ARG A 307 22.24 25.24 14.33
CA ARG A 307 21.42 24.81 13.20
C ARG A 307 22.27 24.78 11.94
N VAL A 308 22.53 23.60 11.39
CA VAL A 308 23.27 23.43 10.13
C VAL A 308 22.28 23.26 8.99
N ARG A 309 22.15 24.26 8.11
CA ARG A 309 21.21 24.22 6.98
C ARG A 309 21.92 23.96 5.66
N SER A 310 21.37 23.06 4.86
CA SER A 310 21.81 22.87 3.46
C SER A 310 21.53 24.12 2.63
N ASP A 311 22.39 24.41 1.66
CA ASP A 311 22.23 25.59 0.81
C ASP A 311 20.92 25.60 0.00
N GLY A 312 20.32 26.78 -0.10
CA GLY A 312 19.07 27.00 -0.83
C GLY A 312 17.80 26.66 -0.05
N LEU A 313 17.88 26.37 1.26
CA LEU A 313 16.72 26.29 2.13
C LEU A 313 16.20 27.69 2.51
N PRO A 314 14.87 27.87 2.68
CA PRO A 314 14.30 29.12 3.17
C PRO A 314 14.83 29.52 4.55
N LEU A 315 14.89 30.83 4.79
CA LEU A 315 15.22 31.40 6.11
C LEU A 315 14.12 31.05 7.11
N ILE A 316 14.53 30.80 8.35
CA ILE A 316 13.65 30.48 9.48
C ILE A 316 14.02 31.35 10.69
N GLN A 317 13.10 31.51 11.63
CA GLN A 317 13.38 32.11 12.94
C GLN A 317 14.34 31.22 13.75
N LEU A 318 15.50 31.78 14.10
CA LEU A 318 16.58 31.02 14.74
C LEU A 318 16.50 30.98 16.27
N HIS A 319 15.80 31.92 16.92
CA HIS A 319 15.70 32.00 18.38
C HIS A 319 17.05 31.79 19.09
N GLU A 320 18.07 32.57 18.72
CA GLU A 320 19.46 32.52 19.25
C GLU A 320 20.30 31.29 18.85
N ALA A 321 19.74 30.36 18.06
CA ALA A 321 20.52 29.30 17.44
C ALA A 321 21.57 29.88 16.48
N LEU A 322 22.79 29.32 16.53
CA LEU A 322 23.85 29.66 15.58
C LEU A 322 23.56 28.96 14.24
N LEU A 323 23.36 29.74 13.18
CA LEU A 323 23.15 29.21 11.83
C LEU A 323 24.47 28.97 11.10
N LEU A 324 24.73 27.73 10.71
CA LEU A 324 25.81 27.35 9.79
C LEU A 324 25.22 26.88 8.46
N THR A 325 25.87 27.22 7.35
CA THR A 325 25.41 26.80 6.00
C THR A 325 26.33 25.73 5.43
N HIS A 326 25.76 24.57 5.11
CA HIS A 326 26.46 23.50 4.41
C HIS A 326 26.15 23.58 2.91
N TYR A 327 27.14 24.01 2.12
CA TYR A 327 27.02 24.14 0.66
C TYR A 327 27.27 22.81 -0.05
N TYR A 328 26.25 22.29 -0.76
CA TYR A 328 26.42 21.24 -1.74
C TYR A 328 27.02 21.84 -3.02
N SER A 329 28.35 21.88 -3.10
CA SER A 329 29.01 22.37 -4.32
C SER A 329 28.56 21.53 -5.52
N GLN A 330 28.03 22.20 -6.54
CA GLN A 330 27.89 21.66 -7.89
C GLN A 330 29.31 21.40 -8.42
N GLY A 331 29.89 20.27 -8.03
CA GLY A 331 31.19 19.82 -8.47
C GLY A 331 32.29 19.96 -7.42
N ARG A 332 32.60 18.81 -6.81
CA ARG A 332 33.88 18.42 -6.18
C ARG A 332 34.07 18.92 -4.74
N TYR A 333 34.29 17.92 -3.86
CA TYR A 333 34.75 17.96 -2.46
C TYR A 333 33.69 18.29 -1.38
N TYR A 334 33.63 17.41 -0.36
CA TYR A 334 32.94 17.60 0.92
C TYR A 334 33.66 18.63 1.83
N SER A 335 34.53 19.49 1.29
CA SER A 335 35.32 20.43 2.09
C SER A 335 34.48 21.47 2.83
N SER A 336 33.22 21.68 2.45
CA SER A 336 32.27 22.48 3.21
C SER A 336 31.81 21.80 4.51
N LEU A 337 31.74 20.47 4.56
CA LEU A 337 31.32 19.73 5.76
C LEU A 337 32.42 19.75 6.83
N ASP A 338 33.68 19.55 6.45
CA ASP A 338 34.82 19.66 7.38
C ASP A 338 34.88 21.05 8.02
N GLY A 339 34.67 22.10 7.21
CA GLY A 339 34.56 23.48 7.71
C GLY A 339 33.40 23.69 8.68
N VAL A 340 32.23 23.11 8.40
CA VAL A 340 31.08 23.16 9.31
C VAL A 340 31.38 22.42 10.63
N ILE A 341 31.99 21.24 10.58
CA ILE A 341 32.38 20.50 11.79
C ILE A 341 33.39 21.31 12.59
N LEU A 342 34.40 21.91 11.95
CA LEU A 342 35.34 22.80 12.62
C LEU A 342 34.65 23.98 13.31
N GLU A 343 33.68 24.63 12.67
CA GLU A 343 32.91 25.72 13.30
C GLU A 343 32.04 25.25 14.46
N ILE A 344 31.46 24.05 14.38
CA ILE A 344 30.75 23.41 15.50
C ILE A 344 31.72 23.22 16.68
N PHE A 345 32.93 22.72 16.45
CA PHE A 345 33.94 22.52 17.50
C PHE A 345 34.43 23.85 18.10
N ILE A 346 34.59 24.90 17.29
CA ILE A 346 34.93 26.24 17.79
C ILE A 346 33.81 26.76 18.70
N SER A 347 32.55 26.61 18.27
CA SER A 347 31.38 27.02 19.06
C SER A 347 31.25 26.22 20.36
N LEU A 348 31.51 24.91 20.32
CA LEU A 348 31.58 24.05 21.51
C LEU A 348 32.67 24.53 22.47
N GLY A 349 33.89 24.78 21.97
CA GLY A 349 35.00 25.27 22.80
C GLY A 349 34.67 26.59 23.50
N LEU A 350 34.09 27.55 22.78
CA LEU A 350 33.66 28.84 23.35
C LEU A 350 32.52 28.68 24.38
N HIS A 351 31.57 27.78 24.12
CA HIS A 351 30.48 27.47 25.04
C HIS A 351 31.00 26.87 26.34
N LEU A 352 31.90 25.88 26.25
CA LEU A 352 32.57 25.27 27.40
C LEU A 352 33.39 26.30 28.17
N GLN A 353 34.19 27.12 27.50
CA GLN A 353 35.02 28.12 28.16
C GLN A 353 34.18 29.14 28.95
N LYS A 354 33.00 29.52 28.42
CA LYS A 354 32.12 30.51 29.03
C LYS A 354 31.25 29.94 30.14
N GLN A 355 30.66 28.77 29.95
CA GLN A 355 29.64 28.20 30.85
C GLN A 355 30.12 27.00 31.67
N TYR A 356 31.12 26.27 31.21
CA TYR A 356 31.63 25.05 31.85
C TYR A 356 33.18 25.03 31.93
N PRO A 357 33.83 26.00 32.60
CA PRO A 357 35.30 26.14 32.55
C PRO A 357 36.06 24.90 33.04
N SER A 358 35.52 24.18 34.03
CA SER A 358 36.11 22.95 34.56
C SER A 358 36.11 21.81 33.55
N ILE A 359 35.08 21.72 32.69
CA ILE A 359 35.01 20.75 31.59
C ILE A 359 35.93 21.19 30.45
N TYR A 360 35.95 22.48 30.14
CA TYR A 360 36.84 23.05 29.12
C TYR A 360 38.31 22.70 29.39
N GLU A 361 38.80 22.93 30.61
CA GLU A 361 40.20 22.64 30.96
C GLU A 361 40.56 21.15 30.80
N LYS A 362 39.62 20.23 31.06
CA LYS A 362 39.84 18.79 30.89
C LYS A 362 39.79 18.32 29.44
N LYS A 363 39.00 19.01 28.59
CA LYS A 363 38.70 18.56 27.22
C LYS A 363 39.40 19.36 26.13
N LYS A 364 39.97 20.55 26.43
CA LYS A 364 40.56 21.46 25.44
C LYS A 364 41.61 20.79 24.53
N ASP A 365 42.48 19.94 25.09
CA ASP A 365 43.54 19.28 24.31
C ASP A 365 42.97 18.19 23.39
N ILE A 366 41.94 17.47 23.85
CA ILE A 366 41.23 16.46 23.04
C ILE A 366 40.46 17.16 21.91
N ILE A 367 39.72 18.21 22.22
CA ILE A 367 39.00 19.06 21.25
C ILE A 367 39.96 19.54 20.18
N GLN A 368 41.11 20.08 20.58
CA GLN A 368 42.12 20.57 19.64
C GLN A 368 42.73 19.46 18.78
N LYS A 369 42.99 18.28 19.35
CA LYS A 369 43.47 17.11 18.63
C LYS A 369 42.45 16.62 17.59
N VAL A 370 41.18 16.52 17.96
CA VAL A 370 40.10 16.13 17.04
C VAL A 370 39.96 17.16 15.94
N MET A 371 39.98 18.46 16.25
CA MET A 371 39.92 19.53 15.24
C MET A 371 41.02 19.42 14.18
N GLN A 372 42.23 18.99 14.57
CA GLN A 372 43.35 18.79 13.64
C GLN A 372 43.20 17.54 12.77
N SER A 373 42.44 16.54 13.22
CA SER A 373 42.25 15.28 12.51
C SER A 373 40.97 15.23 11.66
N ILE A 374 40.08 16.23 11.73
CA ILE A 374 38.83 16.24 10.97
C ILE A 374 39.10 16.07 9.48
N SER A 375 38.65 14.95 8.93
CA SER A 375 38.60 14.67 7.50
C SER A 375 37.39 13.77 7.20
N SER A 376 36.21 14.37 7.04
CA SER A 376 34.97 13.61 6.74
C SER A 376 35.06 12.80 5.44
N TYR A 377 36.05 13.11 4.60
CA TYR A 377 36.39 12.33 3.42
C TYR A 377 37.13 11.03 3.75
N ASN A 378 38.24 11.11 4.50
CA ASN A 378 39.07 9.94 4.83
C ASN A 378 38.32 9.00 5.81
N ASP A 379 37.62 9.58 6.78
CA ASP A 379 36.96 8.83 7.84
C ASP A 379 35.60 8.26 7.39
N ARG A 380 35.19 8.56 6.15
CA ARG A 380 33.87 8.22 5.61
C ARG A 380 33.52 6.74 5.75
N LEU A 381 34.47 5.84 5.49
CA LEU A 381 34.21 4.40 5.54
C LEU A 381 33.97 3.92 6.97
N GLU A 382 34.71 4.47 7.93
CA GLU A 382 34.58 4.17 9.35
C GLU A 382 33.29 4.75 9.92
N ILE A 383 33.00 6.03 9.65
CA ILE A 383 31.74 6.68 10.03
C ILE A 383 30.53 5.85 9.55
N LEU A 384 30.61 5.36 8.30
CA LEU A 384 29.55 4.53 7.73
C LEU A 384 29.52 3.09 8.28
N SER A 385 30.63 2.52 8.76
CA SER A 385 30.67 1.16 9.30
C SER A 385 30.15 1.10 10.74
N GLN A 386 30.50 2.08 11.57
CA GLN A 386 29.98 2.23 12.93
C GLN A 386 28.46 2.42 12.91
N TYR A 387 27.96 3.24 11.98
CA TYR A 387 26.53 3.41 11.75
C TYR A 387 25.79 2.11 11.34
N ARG A 388 26.47 1.18 10.63
CA ARG A 388 25.86 -0.07 10.12
C ARG A 388 25.74 -1.17 11.18
N THR A 389 26.50 -1.09 12.27
CA THR A 389 26.69 -2.17 13.25
C THR A 389 26.12 -1.86 14.64
N ASN A 390 25.34 -0.79 14.79
CA ASN A 390 24.64 -0.53 16.04
C ASN A 390 23.52 -1.56 16.28
N LYS A 391 23.59 -2.28 17.40
CA LYS A 391 22.56 -3.22 17.84
C LYS A 391 21.23 -2.49 18.02
N LYS A 392 20.15 -3.07 17.51
CA LYS A 392 18.79 -2.51 17.67
C LYS A 392 18.05 -3.26 18.75
N GLU A 393 17.48 -2.55 19.72
CA GLU A 393 16.65 -3.15 20.79
C GLU A 393 15.47 -3.94 20.21
N LYS A 394 14.86 -3.45 19.12
CA LYS A 394 13.78 -4.14 18.38
C LYS A 394 14.31 -4.89 17.15
N SER A 395 15.45 -5.55 17.29
CA SER A 395 16.08 -6.33 16.22
C SER A 395 15.35 -7.65 15.95
N LEU A 396 15.62 -8.26 14.81
CA LEU A 396 15.11 -9.58 14.45
C LEU A 396 15.58 -10.64 15.44
N LYS A 397 16.86 -10.61 15.82
CA LYS A 397 17.43 -11.57 16.78
C LYS A 397 16.77 -11.52 18.15
N VAL A 398 16.43 -10.32 18.62
CA VAL A 398 15.80 -10.13 19.94
C VAL A 398 14.32 -10.54 19.92
N LEU A 399 13.58 -10.18 18.87
CA LEU A 399 12.13 -10.38 18.84
C LEU A 399 11.70 -11.73 18.25
N PHE A 400 12.51 -12.33 17.36
CA PHE A 400 12.19 -13.56 16.61
C PHE A 400 13.45 -14.44 16.45
N PRO A 401 13.98 -15.02 17.55
CA PRO A 401 15.22 -15.79 17.54
C PRO A 401 15.16 -17.02 16.62
N GLU A 402 14.01 -17.67 16.50
CA GLU A 402 13.77 -18.82 15.61
C GLU A 402 13.92 -18.44 14.13
N ILE A 403 13.44 -17.25 13.74
CA ILE A 403 13.61 -16.75 12.39
C ILE A 403 15.06 -16.29 12.18
N ALA A 404 15.67 -15.68 13.18
CA ALA A 404 17.07 -15.27 13.13
C ALA A 404 18.04 -16.46 13.01
N ALA A 405 17.65 -17.66 13.44
CA ALA A 405 18.44 -18.88 13.24
C ALA A 405 18.57 -19.27 11.76
N GLU A 406 17.59 -18.92 10.94
CA GLU A 406 17.65 -19.13 9.48
C GLU A 406 18.45 -18.05 8.75
N TRP A 407 19.15 -17.18 9.47
CA TRP A 407 19.95 -16.12 8.86
C TRP A 407 21.18 -16.68 8.19
N HIS A 408 21.36 -16.39 6.90
CA HIS A 408 22.54 -16.88 6.20
C HIS A 408 23.80 -16.12 6.66
N HIS A 409 24.72 -16.81 7.36
CA HIS A 409 25.84 -16.16 8.04
C HIS A 409 26.93 -15.62 7.10
N THR A 410 27.22 -16.31 5.99
CA THR A 410 28.27 -15.90 5.04
C THR A 410 27.78 -14.92 3.96
N LYS A 411 26.54 -15.06 3.48
CA LYS A 411 25.99 -14.19 2.42
C LYS A 411 25.44 -12.83 2.89
N ASN A 412 25.23 -12.65 4.19
CA ASN A 412 24.76 -11.38 4.76
C ASN A 412 25.87 -10.59 5.49
N SER A 413 27.14 -10.89 5.17
CA SER A 413 28.42 -10.66 5.89
C SER A 413 28.69 -9.32 6.60
N VAL A 414 27.87 -8.29 6.45
CA VAL A 414 28.06 -6.99 7.13
C VAL A 414 27.01 -6.73 8.22
N VAL A 415 25.85 -7.40 8.20
CA VAL A 415 24.74 -7.08 9.10
C VAL A 415 24.11 -8.36 9.63
N GLY A 416 24.39 -8.67 10.89
CA GLY A 416 23.74 -9.77 11.60
C GLY A 416 22.27 -9.44 11.98
N PRO A 417 21.48 -10.46 12.34
CA PRO A 417 20.07 -10.30 12.70
C PRO A 417 19.85 -9.37 13.91
N GLU A 418 20.86 -9.15 14.76
CA GLU A 418 20.86 -8.20 15.88
C GLU A 418 20.94 -6.71 15.48
N HIS A 419 21.27 -6.44 14.22
CA HIS A 419 21.48 -5.08 13.70
C HIS A 419 20.32 -4.61 12.79
N ILE A 420 19.36 -5.49 12.50
CA ILE A 420 18.21 -5.22 11.63
C ILE A 420 16.91 -5.34 12.42
N SER A 421 16.02 -4.37 12.27
CA SER A 421 14.68 -4.44 12.88
C SER A 421 13.85 -5.56 12.26
N ALA A 422 13.07 -6.27 13.09
CA ALA A 422 12.17 -7.34 12.64
C ALA A 422 11.14 -6.91 11.56
N ASN A 423 10.82 -5.62 11.47
CA ASN A 423 9.91 -5.08 10.46
C ASN A 423 10.62 -4.48 9.23
N SER A 424 11.91 -4.76 9.05
CA SER A 424 12.70 -4.22 7.96
C SER A 424 12.27 -4.77 6.60
N HIS A 425 12.18 -3.88 5.60
CA HIS A 425 12.00 -4.25 4.20
C HIS A 425 13.31 -4.70 3.51
N LYS A 426 14.43 -4.74 4.25
CA LYS A 426 15.73 -5.17 3.71
C LYS A 426 15.65 -6.63 3.29
N VAL A 427 16.02 -6.90 2.04
CA VAL A 427 16.19 -8.24 1.47
C VAL A 427 17.53 -8.79 1.93
N VAL A 428 17.50 -10.01 2.46
CA VAL A 428 18.66 -10.74 2.98
C VAL A 428 18.56 -12.20 2.56
N TRP A 429 19.68 -12.90 2.64
CA TRP A 429 19.76 -14.33 2.42
C TRP A 429 19.30 -15.11 3.64
N TRP A 430 18.50 -16.14 3.42
CA TRP A 430 18.05 -17.09 4.42
C TRP A 430 18.60 -18.47 4.07
N GLN A 431 18.82 -19.29 5.08
CA GLN A 431 19.16 -20.69 4.95
C GLN A 431 18.29 -21.49 5.93
N CYS A 432 17.53 -22.47 5.44
CA CYS A 432 16.72 -23.31 6.31
C CYS A 432 17.55 -24.47 6.87
N GLU A 433 17.00 -25.22 7.81
CA GLU A 433 17.65 -26.40 8.42
C GLU A 433 18.05 -27.47 7.39
N GLN A 434 17.33 -27.55 6.26
CA GLN A 434 17.65 -28.47 5.15
C GLN A 434 18.75 -27.93 4.23
N GLY A 435 19.39 -26.81 4.58
CA GLY A 435 20.47 -26.18 3.82
C GLY A 435 20.05 -25.35 2.61
N HIS A 436 18.76 -25.28 2.29
CA HIS A 436 18.27 -24.49 1.16
C HIS A 436 18.42 -23.00 1.39
N GLU A 437 18.94 -22.30 0.39
CA GLU A 437 19.23 -20.86 0.46
C GLU A 437 18.25 -20.05 -0.41
N TRP A 438 17.75 -18.92 0.09
CA TRP A 438 16.89 -18.03 -0.70
C TRP A 438 16.94 -16.58 -0.22
N GLU A 439 16.50 -15.65 -1.08
CA GLU A 439 16.39 -14.23 -0.74
C GLU A 439 14.96 -13.84 -0.36
N SER A 440 14.81 -13.10 0.73
CA SER A 440 13.52 -12.50 1.12
C SER A 440 13.73 -11.29 2.04
N SER A 441 12.76 -10.38 2.08
CA SER A 441 12.80 -9.29 3.06
C SER A 441 12.51 -9.79 4.47
N VAL A 442 13.16 -9.21 5.47
CA VAL A 442 12.97 -9.56 6.90
C VAL A 442 11.50 -9.50 7.31
N LYS A 443 10.80 -8.42 6.95
CA LYS A 443 9.36 -8.28 7.21
C LYS A 443 8.52 -9.39 6.57
N GLN A 444 8.82 -9.79 5.33
CA GLN A 444 8.07 -10.85 4.64
C GLN A 444 8.35 -12.24 5.21
N ARG A 445 9.62 -12.54 5.55
CA ARG A 445 9.97 -13.79 6.25
C ARG A 445 9.27 -13.87 7.60
N LYS A 446 9.31 -12.79 8.38
CA LYS A 446 8.66 -12.68 9.71
C LYS A 446 7.15 -12.87 9.66
N ASN A 447 6.47 -12.30 8.66
CA ASN A 447 5.03 -12.45 8.49
C ASN A 447 4.62 -13.81 7.87
N GLY A 448 5.55 -14.75 7.63
CA GLY A 448 5.27 -16.07 7.06
C GLY A 448 4.97 -16.09 5.55
N GLY A 449 5.10 -14.96 4.85
CA GLY A 449 4.73 -14.85 3.43
C GLY A 449 5.75 -15.44 2.45
N ARG A 450 6.97 -15.77 2.92
CA ARG A 450 8.07 -16.33 2.11
C ARG A 450 8.96 -17.24 2.97
N ASN A 451 8.40 -18.37 3.38
CA ASN A 451 9.17 -19.50 3.91
C ASN A 451 10.11 -20.05 2.83
N CYS A 452 10.99 -20.98 3.20
CA CYS A 452 11.90 -21.64 2.24
C CYS A 452 11.11 -22.12 1.01
N PRO A 453 11.39 -21.59 -0.20
CA PRO A 453 10.60 -21.87 -1.40
C PRO A 453 10.75 -23.32 -1.86
N ILE A 454 11.88 -23.95 -1.54
CA ILE A 454 12.16 -25.34 -1.86
C ILE A 454 11.38 -26.27 -0.91
N CYS A 455 11.46 -26.04 0.40
CA CYS A 455 10.69 -26.84 1.37
C CYS A 455 9.17 -26.66 1.20
N ASN A 456 8.72 -25.49 0.72
CA ASN A 456 7.30 -25.19 0.47
C ASN A 456 6.92 -25.33 -1.01
N SER A 457 7.79 -25.94 -1.83
CA SER A 457 7.48 -26.18 -3.24
C SER A 457 6.32 -27.17 -3.37
N ILE A 458 5.58 -27.10 -4.47
CA ILE A 458 4.53 -28.08 -4.76
C ILE A 458 5.09 -29.51 -4.83
N PHE A 459 6.33 -29.67 -5.32
CA PHE A 459 7.01 -30.96 -5.44
C PHE A 459 7.40 -31.57 -4.10
N THR A 460 7.64 -30.74 -3.08
CA THR A 460 7.97 -31.21 -1.73
C THR A 460 6.72 -31.49 -0.91
N THR A 461 5.67 -30.69 -1.07
CA THR A 461 4.50 -30.70 -0.17
C THR A 461 3.28 -31.45 -0.72
N HIS A 462 3.19 -31.65 -2.04
CA HIS A 462 2.02 -32.22 -2.72
C HIS A 462 2.47 -33.20 -3.83
N SER A 463 3.15 -34.28 -3.43
CA SER A 463 3.72 -35.28 -4.34
C SER A 463 2.69 -35.92 -5.28
N ASP A 464 1.44 -36.08 -4.82
CA ASP A 464 0.30 -36.60 -5.57
C ASP A 464 -0.11 -35.69 -6.74
N ILE A 465 -0.04 -34.38 -6.54
CA ILE A 465 -0.32 -33.37 -7.56
C ILE A 465 0.89 -33.23 -8.50
N SER A 466 2.11 -33.23 -7.95
CA SER A 466 3.33 -33.15 -8.74
C SER A 466 3.56 -34.36 -9.65
N ALA A 467 3.06 -35.55 -9.29
CA ALA A 467 3.06 -36.71 -10.18
C ALA A 467 2.25 -36.48 -11.47
N GLN A 468 1.32 -35.53 -11.49
CA GLN A 468 0.52 -35.16 -12.65
C GLN A 468 1.16 -34.00 -13.45
N TRP A 469 2.37 -33.57 -13.10
CA TRP A 469 3.06 -32.50 -13.83
C TRP A 469 3.39 -32.96 -15.25
N HIS A 470 3.02 -32.16 -16.26
CA HIS A 470 3.25 -32.54 -17.64
C HIS A 470 4.77 -32.56 -17.96
N PRO A 471 5.30 -33.66 -18.55
CA PRO A 471 6.75 -33.85 -18.74
C PRO A 471 7.41 -32.86 -19.71
N THR A 472 6.70 -32.41 -20.75
CA THR A 472 7.29 -31.60 -21.84
C THR A 472 6.65 -30.22 -22.07
N LEU A 473 5.38 -30.00 -21.70
CA LEU A 473 4.65 -28.75 -22.01
C LEU A 473 4.87 -27.61 -21.01
N ASN A 474 5.48 -27.90 -19.86
CA ASN A 474 5.88 -26.87 -18.92
C ASN A 474 7.24 -26.29 -19.34
N LYS A 475 7.31 -24.96 -19.57
CA LYS A 475 8.60 -24.27 -19.78
C LYS A 475 9.54 -24.55 -18.60
N ALA A 476 10.85 -24.40 -18.80
CA ALA A 476 11.93 -24.64 -17.82
C ALA A 476 11.89 -23.71 -16.58
N ALA A 477 10.76 -23.63 -15.90
CA ALA A 477 10.67 -23.15 -14.54
C ALA A 477 11.12 -24.31 -13.64
N LEU A 478 12.18 -24.08 -12.86
CA LEU A 478 12.72 -25.08 -11.95
C LEU A 478 11.59 -25.54 -10.99
N PRO A 479 11.28 -26.86 -10.92
CA PRO A 479 10.23 -27.43 -10.08
C PRO A 479 10.21 -26.87 -8.64
N TYR A 480 11.40 -26.64 -8.09
CA TYR A 480 11.62 -26.24 -6.69
C TYR A 480 11.43 -24.74 -6.41
N SER A 481 11.14 -23.93 -7.42
CA SER A 481 10.91 -22.49 -7.28
C SER A 481 9.44 -22.10 -7.13
N ILE A 482 8.52 -23.05 -7.34
CA ILE A 482 7.09 -22.78 -7.39
C ILE A 482 6.38 -23.34 -6.15
N THR A 483 5.81 -22.45 -5.35
CA THR A 483 5.05 -22.81 -4.15
C THR A 483 3.65 -23.31 -4.51
N TYR A 484 3.05 -24.11 -3.62
CA TYR A 484 1.70 -24.67 -3.81
C TYR A 484 0.60 -23.61 -3.96
N GLY A 485 0.80 -22.39 -3.45
CA GLY A 485 -0.15 -21.27 -3.55
C GLY A 485 0.06 -20.35 -4.75
N SER A 486 0.89 -20.73 -5.71
CA SER A 486 1.24 -19.89 -6.86
C SER A 486 0.11 -19.78 -7.89
N GLU A 487 -0.11 -18.58 -8.43
CA GLU A 487 -1.05 -18.32 -9.53
C GLU A 487 -0.45 -18.65 -10.92
N VAL A 488 0.75 -19.23 -10.95
CA VAL A 488 1.37 -19.70 -12.20
C VAL A 488 0.52 -20.81 -12.82
N GLN A 489 0.25 -20.67 -14.12
CA GLN A 489 -0.41 -21.71 -14.90
C GLN A 489 0.60 -22.78 -15.35
N ALA A 490 0.26 -24.02 -15.06
CA ALA A 490 1.04 -25.20 -15.46
C ALA A 490 0.17 -26.18 -16.28
N TRP A 491 0.83 -26.95 -17.11
CA TRP A 491 0.26 -28.09 -17.81
C TRP A 491 0.32 -29.33 -16.92
N TRP A 492 -0.76 -30.10 -16.94
CA TRP A 492 -0.97 -31.32 -16.17
C TRP A 492 -1.38 -32.45 -17.10
N VAL A 493 -1.02 -33.67 -16.74
CA VAL A 493 -1.45 -34.90 -17.41
C VAL A 493 -2.05 -35.85 -16.37
N CYS A 494 -3.23 -36.36 -16.66
CA CYS A 494 -3.91 -37.33 -15.80
C CYS A 494 -3.52 -38.75 -16.21
N SER A 495 -3.67 -39.71 -15.30
CA SER A 495 -3.59 -41.14 -15.64
C SER A 495 -4.61 -41.58 -16.69
N CYS A 496 -5.72 -40.84 -16.86
CA CYS A 496 -6.65 -41.08 -17.97
C CYS A 496 -6.16 -40.56 -19.35
N GLY A 497 -4.95 -39.99 -19.42
CA GLY A 497 -4.36 -39.44 -20.63
C GLY A 497 -4.81 -38.03 -20.99
N TYR A 498 -5.75 -37.43 -20.24
CA TYR A 498 -6.18 -36.06 -20.50
C TYR A 498 -5.14 -35.03 -20.04
N GLU A 499 -4.76 -34.15 -20.95
CA GLU A 499 -3.84 -33.04 -20.72
C GLU A 499 -4.63 -31.73 -20.56
N TRP A 500 -4.30 -30.93 -19.55
CA TRP A 500 -4.96 -29.64 -19.34
C TRP A 500 -4.05 -28.61 -18.69
N LYS A 501 -4.43 -27.34 -18.83
CA LYS A 501 -3.70 -26.21 -18.25
C LYS A 501 -4.51 -25.58 -17.13
N GLU A 502 -3.89 -25.39 -15.96
CA GLU A 502 -4.54 -24.84 -14.77
C GLU A 502 -3.54 -24.17 -13.81
N GLU A 503 -4.03 -23.24 -13.00
CA GLU A 503 -3.26 -22.59 -11.93
C GLU A 503 -2.91 -23.56 -10.80
N ILE A 504 -1.67 -23.48 -10.32
CA ILE A 504 -1.16 -24.30 -9.22
C ILE A 504 -1.98 -24.11 -7.93
N ALA A 505 -2.34 -22.86 -7.60
CA ALA A 505 -3.18 -22.56 -6.44
C ALA A 505 -4.58 -23.20 -6.50
N LYS A 506 -5.17 -23.34 -7.70
CA LYS A 506 -6.46 -24.02 -7.89
C LYS A 506 -6.33 -25.54 -7.72
N ARG A 507 -5.21 -26.11 -8.20
CA ARG A 507 -4.89 -27.54 -8.05
C ARG A 507 -4.71 -27.95 -6.59
N THR A 508 -4.10 -27.10 -5.78
CA THR A 508 -3.78 -27.37 -4.37
C THR A 508 -4.90 -26.92 -3.41
N GLY A 509 -5.78 -26.02 -3.86
CA GLY A 509 -6.90 -25.46 -3.09
C GLY A 509 -8.03 -26.44 -2.76
N ARG A 510 -8.86 -26.14 -1.75
CA ARG A 510 -9.80 -27.12 -1.13
C ARG A 510 -10.96 -27.61 -2.01
N LYS A 511 -11.26 -26.96 -3.13
CA LYS A 511 -12.44 -27.27 -3.98
C LYS A 511 -12.00 -27.64 -5.39
N ASP A 512 -12.76 -28.53 -6.00
CA ASP A 512 -12.64 -28.88 -7.41
C ASP A 512 -11.25 -29.39 -7.88
N LYS A 513 -10.54 -30.14 -7.02
CA LYS A 513 -9.26 -30.76 -7.38
C LYS A 513 -9.42 -31.90 -8.39
N GLY A 514 -8.44 -32.06 -9.28
CA GLY A 514 -8.32 -33.24 -10.15
C GLY A 514 -8.68 -32.99 -11.62
N CYS A 515 -8.46 -34.00 -12.45
CA CYS A 515 -8.73 -33.94 -13.88
C CYS A 515 -10.21 -33.60 -14.18
N PRO A 516 -10.51 -32.59 -15.02
CA PRO A 516 -11.90 -32.18 -15.30
C PRO A 516 -12.70 -33.24 -16.07
N VAL A 517 -12.03 -34.07 -16.87
CA VAL A 517 -12.64 -35.20 -17.60
C VAL A 517 -13.05 -36.30 -16.62
N CYS A 518 -12.15 -36.73 -15.72
CA CYS A 518 -12.46 -37.74 -14.70
C CYS A 518 -13.62 -37.31 -13.79
N ARG A 519 -13.83 -36.00 -13.63
CA ARG A 519 -14.86 -35.39 -12.79
C ARG A 519 -16.14 -35.03 -13.54
N ASN A 520 -16.28 -35.42 -14.81
CA ASN A 520 -17.45 -35.14 -15.65
C ASN A 520 -17.77 -33.63 -15.71
N LYS A 521 -16.74 -32.77 -15.87
CA LYS A 521 -16.89 -31.32 -16.07
C LYS A 521 -16.80 -30.91 -17.54
N ILE A 522 -16.10 -31.69 -18.35
CA ILE A 522 -15.91 -31.47 -19.79
C ILE A 522 -16.37 -32.74 -20.49
N LEU A 523 -17.19 -32.60 -21.53
CA LEU A 523 -17.63 -33.70 -22.40
C LEU A 523 -16.56 -34.01 -23.45
N ASN A 524 -16.13 -35.26 -23.51
CA ASN A 524 -15.31 -35.83 -24.58
C ASN A 524 -15.55 -37.35 -24.66
N GLN A 525 -14.82 -38.03 -25.53
CA GLN A 525 -14.93 -39.48 -25.71
C GLN A 525 -14.68 -40.31 -24.43
N LEU A 526 -13.87 -39.80 -23.49
CA LEU A 526 -13.56 -40.50 -22.23
C LEU A 526 -14.55 -40.20 -21.11
N SER A 527 -15.18 -39.02 -21.12
CA SER A 527 -16.12 -38.57 -20.07
C SER A 527 -17.58 -38.69 -20.45
N SER A 528 -17.89 -38.99 -21.72
CA SER A 528 -19.25 -39.28 -22.17
C SER A 528 -19.84 -40.47 -21.40
N LEU A 529 -21.18 -40.58 -21.39
CA LEU A 529 -21.85 -41.73 -20.79
C LEU A 529 -21.40 -43.03 -21.46
N GLN A 530 -21.26 -43.03 -22.79
CA GLN A 530 -20.75 -44.16 -23.55
C GLN A 530 -19.32 -44.56 -23.15
N GLY A 531 -18.42 -43.58 -23.06
CA GLY A 531 -17.01 -43.83 -22.77
C GLY A 531 -16.76 -44.30 -21.34
N LYS A 532 -17.55 -43.79 -20.38
CA LYS A 532 -17.33 -44.04 -18.96
C LYS A 532 -18.18 -45.18 -18.37
N TYR A 533 -19.38 -45.40 -18.90
CA TYR A 533 -20.32 -46.42 -18.43
C TYR A 533 -20.98 -47.13 -19.62
N PRO A 534 -20.21 -47.85 -20.45
CA PRO A 534 -20.73 -48.53 -21.64
C PRO A 534 -21.86 -49.52 -21.32
N GLU A 535 -21.84 -50.12 -20.13
CA GLU A 535 -22.90 -50.99 -19.63
C GLU A 535 -24.21 -50.25 -19.37
N ILE A 536 -24.16 -49.03 -18.85
CA ILE A 536 -25.35 -48.21 -18.65
C ILE A 536 -25.80 -47.62 -20.00
N ALA A 537 -24.85 -47.22 -20.85
CA ALA A 537 -25.13 -46.67 -22.16
C ALA A 537 -25.87 -47.66 -23.08
N ALA A 538 -25.61 -48.97 -22.97
CA ALA A 538 -26.38 -49.94 -23.76
C ALA A 538 -27.80 -50.22 -23.22
N GLU A 539 -28.23 -49.57 -22.13
CA GLU A 539 -29.66 -49.47 -21.76
C GLU A 539 -30.34 -48.23 -22.36
N TRP A 540 -29.64 -47.46 -23.19
CA TRP A 540 -30.24 -46.32 -23.89
C TRP A 540 -31.33 -46.78 -24.84
N HIS A 541 -32.49 -46.13 -24.81
CA HIS A 541 -33.56 -46.50 -25.72
C HIS A 541 -33.19 -46.12 -27.18
N PRO A 542 -33.39 -47.02 -28.17
CA PRO A 542 -32.87 -46.84 -29.53
C PRO A 542 -33.50 -45.68 -30.32
N THR A 543 -34.78 -45.34 -30.08
CA THR A 543 -35.50 -44.34 -30.90
C THR A 543 -36.15 -43.20 -30.11
N LEU A 544 -36.65 -43.44 -28.88
CA LEU A 544 -37.39 -42.44 -28.09
C LEU A 544 -36.57 -41.23 -27.61
N ASN A 545 -35.25 -41.26 -27.73
CA ASN A 545 -34.37 -40.14 -27.38
C ASN A 545 -34.04 -39.21 -28.55
N GLY A 546 -34.65 -39.44 -29.73
CA GLY A 546 -34.34 -38.67 -30.94
C GLY A 546 -32.88 -38.81 -31.35
N ASP A 547 -32.24 -37.70 -31.71
CA ASP A 547 -30.84 -37.67 -32.16
C ASP A 547 -29.81 -37.71 -31.01
N LEU A 548 -30.25 -37.66 -29.74
CA LEU A 548 -29.36 -37.62 -28.59
C LEU A 548 -28.77 -39.01 -28.30
N THR A 549 -27.44 -39.14 -28.36
CA THR A 549 -26.75 -40.41 -28.11
C THR A 549 -26.00 -40.41 -26.76
N PRO A 550 -25.62 -41.59 -26.24
CA PRO A 550 -24.77 -41.69 -25.05
C PRO A 550 -23.38 -41.02 -25.19
N ASN A 551 -22.92 -40.72 -26.40
CA ASN A 551 -21.67 -39.98 -26.62
C ASN A 551 -21.81 -38.47 -26.36
N ASP A 552 -23.04 -37.96 -26.45
CA ASP A 552 -23.32 -36.52 -26.42
C ASP A 552 -23.63 -36.00 -25.01
N VAL A 553 -23.64 -36.89 -24.02
CA VAL A 553 -24.08 -36.57 -22.65
C VAL A 553 -23.05 -36.98 -21.61
N LEU A 554 -22.96 -36.19 -20.54
CA LEU A 554 -22.16 -36.52 -19.36
C LEU A 554 -22.95 -37.38 -18.37
N PRO A 555 -22.31 -38.32 -17.64
CA PRO A 555 -22.98 -39.18 -16.66
C PRO A 555 -23.64 -38.45 -15.47
N ASN A 556 -23.27 -37.19 -15.22
CA ASN A 556 -23.87 -36.35 -14.18
C ASN A 556 -24.94 -35.38 -14.71
N SER A 557 -25.35 -35.53 -15.98
CA SER A 557 -26.42 -34.71 -16.57
C SER A 557 -27.76 -34.94 -15.85
N LYS A 558 -28.49 -33.87 -15.57
CA LYS A 558 -29.85 -33.93 -15.00
C LYS A 558 -30.93 -34.16 -16.06
N GLU A 559 -30.55 -34.23 -17.32
CA GLU A 559 -31.45 -34.48 -18.43
C GLU A 559 -32.10 -35.87 -18.30
N SER A 560 -33.40 -35.92 -18.57
CA SER A 560 -34.22 -37.13 -18.44
C SER A 560 -34.46 -37.77 -19.79
N VAL A 561 -33.95 -38.98 -19.95
CA VAL A 561 -33.95 -39.77 -21.19
C VAL A 561 -34.69 -41.08 -20.96
N TYR A 562 -35.10 -41.70 -22.05
CA TYR A 562 -35.72 -43.02 -22.07
C TYR A 562 -34.65 -44.12 -22.03
N TRP A 563 -34.87 -45.08 -21.15
CA TRP A 563 -34.05 -46.26 -20.96
C TRP A 563 -34.88 -47.50 -21.30
N MET A 564 -34.22 -48.53 -21.80
CA MET A 564 -34.79 -49.82 -22.15
C MET A 564 -34.06 -50.93 -21.38
N CYS A 565 -34.81 -51.81 -20.73
CA CYS A 565 -34.20 -52.88 -19.94
C CYS A 565 -33.56 -53.92 -20.86
N ARG A 566 -32.34 -54.34 -20.51
CA ARG A 566 -31.64 -55.45 -21.19
C ARG A 566 -32.33 -56.80 -21.02
N ASN A 567 -33.09 -57.00 -19.94
CA ASN A 567 -33.73 -58.29 -19.64
C ASN A 567 -35.15 -58.40 -20.21
N ASN A 568 -35.82 -57.27 -20.47
CA ASN A 568 -37.12 -57.23 -21.13
C ASN A 568 -37.28 -55.89 -21.86
N THR A 569 -37.31 -55.94 -23.19
CA THR A 569 -37.40 -54.74 -24.03
C THR A 569 -38.72 -53.99 -23.90
N GLU A 570 -39.76 -54.61 -23.35
CA GLU A 570 -41.03 -53.92 -23.03
C GLU A 570 -40.91 -52.99 -21.82
N HIS A 571 -39.90 -53.20 -20.97
CA HIS A 571 -39.65 -52.35 -19.82
C HIS A 571 -38.92 -51.07 -20.25
N VAL A 572 -39.68 -50.02 -20.56
CA VAL A 572 -39.18 -48.70 -20.95
C VAL A 572 -39.52 -47.66 -19.89
N TRP A 573 -38.53 -46.96 -19.35
CA TRP A 573 -38.76 -45.90 -18.35
C TRP A 573 -37.98 -44.64 -18.66
N LYS A 574 -38.49 -43.49 -18.17
CA LYS A 574 -37.81 -42.20 -18.27
C LYS A 574 -37.24 -41.78 -16.93
N THR A 575 -35.94 -41.50 -16.87
CA THR A 575 -35.30 -40.94 -15.68
C THR A 575 -34.05 -40.16 -16.04
N SER A 576 -33.51 -39.37 -15.11
CA SER A 576 -32.30 -38.59 -15.37
C SER A 576 -31.04 -39.44 -15.42
N ILE A 577 -30.11 -39.06 -16.30
CA ILE A 577 -28.82 -39.74 -16.48
C ILE A 577 -28.05 -39.78 -15.14
N ALA A 578 -27.97 -38.66 -14.45
CA ALA A 578 -27.35 -38.57 -13.13
C ALA A 578 -28.00 -39.50 -12.11
N TYR A 579 -29.33 -39.63 -12.13
CA TYR A 579 -30.02 -40.52 -11.20
C TYR A 579 -29.72 -41.98 -11.52
N ARG A 580 -29.80 -42.36 -12.81
CA ARG A 580 -29.46 -43.71 -13.30
C ARG A 580 -28.05 -44.13 -12.90
N VAL A 581 -27.06 -43.28 -13.17
CA VAL A 581 -25.64 -43.57 -12.93
C VAL A 581 -25.29 -43.56 -11.44
N ASN A 582 -25.65 -42.50 -10.70
CA ASN A 582 -25.18 -42.32 -9.33
C ASN A 582 -25.86 -43.26 -8.33
N ARG A 583 -27.12 -43.62 -8.56
CA ARG A 583 -27.87 -44.53 -7.67
C ARG A 583 -27.72 -45.99 -8.06
N LYS A 584 -27.07 -46.30 -9.20
CA LYS A 584 -27.02 -47.63 -9.80
C LYS A 584 -28.39 -48.30 -9.77
N THR A 585 -29.46 -47.52 -10.04
CA THR A 585 -30.81 -48.07 -10.03
C THR A 585 -30.87 -49.17 -11.06
N THR A 586 -31.67 -50.22 -10.83
CA THR A 586 -31.94 -51.25 -11.85
C THR A 586 -33.20 -50.87 -12.61
N CYS A 587 -33.60 -51.69 -13.58
CA CYS A 587 -34.91 -51.55 -14.21
C CYS A 587 -36.01 -51.54 -13.14
N ILE A 588 -36.77 -50.44 -13.06
CA ILE A 588 -37.79 -50.22 -12.03
C ILE A 588 -38.93 -51.24 -12.09
N TYR A 589 -39.21 -51.78 -13.28
CA TYR A 589 -40.18 -52.84 -13.51
C TYR A 589 -39.70 -54.17 -12.91
N CYS A 590 -38.45 -54.57 -13.20
CA CYS A 590 -37.84 -55.76 -12.63
C CYS A 590 -37.68 -55.67 -11.09
N ALA A 591 -37.56 -54.45 -10.55
CA ALA A 591 -37.42 -54.18 -9.13
C ALA A 591 -38.77 -54.02 -8.38
N GLY A 592 -39.92 -54.09 -9.08
CA GLY A 592 -41.25 -54.03 -8.46
C GLY A 592 -41.68 -52.66 -7.90
N ALA A 593 -40.94 -51.58 -8.22
CA ALA A 593 -41.23 -50.24 -7.74
C ALA A 593 -42.21 -49.51 -8.67
N ARG A 594 -43.52 -49.68 -8.47
CA ARG A 594 -44.58 -49.06 -9.29
C ARG A 594 -44.93 -47.65 -8.81
N THR A 595 -44.84 -46.64 -9.68
CA THR A 595 -45.11 -45.21 -9.34
C THR A 595 -46.17 -44.52 -10.23
N TYR A 596 -46.84 -45.26 -11.12
CA TYR A 596 -47.79 -44.75 -12.12
C TYR A 596 -48.81 -45.83 -12.52
N PHE A 597 -49.88 -45.45 -13.24
CA PHE A 597 -50.97 -46.35 -13.62
C PHE A 597 -50.64 -47.09 -14.93
N GLU A 598 -50.14 -48.33 -14.83
CA GLU A 598 -49.58 -49.12 -15.95
C GLU A 598 -50.52 -49.30 -17.17
N ASN A 599 -51.85 -49.17 -17.01
CA ASN A 599 -52.84 -49.28 -18.10
C ASN A 599 -53.60 -47.97 -18.38
N GLY A 600 -53.13 -46.83 -17.86
CA GLY A 600 -53.88 -45.57 -17.82
C GLY A 600 -54.87 -45.51 -16.67
N PHE A 601 -55.05 -44.32 -16.09
CA PHE A 601 -55.92 -44.11 -14.93
C PHE A 601 -57.40 -44.38 -15.28
N ALA A 602 -57.84 -44.01 -16.48
CA ALA A 602 -59.21 -44.25 -16.94
C ALA A 602 -59.53 -45.75 -17.03
N SER A 603 -58.63 -46.56 -17.58
CA SER A 603 -58.79 -48.01 -17.68
C SER A 603 -58.85 -48.68 -16.30
N GLN A 604 -58.05 -48.20 -15.35
CA GLN A 604 -57.98 -48.80 -14.01
C GLN A 604 -59.13 -48.36 -13.08
N TYR A 605 -59.65 -47.13 -13.24
CA TYR A 605 -60.71 -46.57 -12.39
C TYR A 605 -61.88 -45.98 -13.22
N PRO A 606 -62.59 -46.78 -14.04
CA PRO A 606 -63.60 -46.27 -14.98
C PRO A 606 -64.75 -45.54 -14.27
N LYS A 607 -65.14 -45.96 -13.06
CA LYS A 607 -66.22 -45.30 -12.29
C LYS A 607 -65.90 -43.88 -11.84
N LEU A 608 -64.60 -43.54 -11.75
CA LEU A 608 -64.14 -42.19 -11.40
C LEU A 608 -64.13 -41.26 -12.62
N MET A 609 -64.17 -41.81 -13.85
CA MET A 609 -64.22 -41.02 -15.09
C MET A 609 -65.54 -40.26 -15.24
N ASP A 610 -66.63 -40.79 -14.70
CA ASP A 610 -67.91 -40.10 -14.58
C ASP A 610 -67.82 -38.78 -13.78
N GLU A 611 -66.78 -38.62 -12.94
CA GLU A 611 -66.51 -37.40 -12.17
C GLU A 611 -65.31 -36.62 -12.74
N TRP A 612 -64.73 -37.01 -13.87
CA TRP A 612 -63.59 -36.31 -14.46
C TRP A 612 -64.03 -35.04 -15.19
N CYS A 613 -63.36 -33.91 -14.94
CA CYS A 613 -63.71 -32.64 -15.58
C CYS A 613 -62.80 -32.33 -16.79
N TYR A 614 -63.14 -32.87 -17.97
CA TYR A 614 -62.37 -32.70 -19.21
C TYR A 614 -62.10 -31.24 -19.59
N GLU A 615 -63.08 -30.35 -19.39
CA GLU A 615 -62.96 -28.92 -19.71
C GLU A 615 -61.86 -28.21 -18.91
N GLN A 616 -61.61 -28.65 -17.68
CA GLN A 616 -60.64 -28.06 -16.76
C GLN A 616 -59.29 -28.81 -16.75
N ASN A 617 -59.29 -30.08 -17.14
CA ASN A 617 -58.08 -30.91 -17.28
C ASN A 617 -57.49 -30.87 -18.70
N LYS A 618 -57.61 -29.74 -19.41
CA LYS A 618 -57.03 -29.58 -20.75
C LYS A 618 -55.51 -29.80 -20.70
N GLY A 619 -55.03 -30.75 -21.50
CA GLY A 619 -53.62 -31.15 -21.55
C GLY A 619 -53.23 -32.30 -20.62
N ILE A 620 -54.15 -32.81 -19.80
CA ILE A 620 -53.94 -34.01 -18.98
C ILE A 620 -54.75 -35.15 -19.59
N ASN A 621 -54.06 -36.15 -20.14
CA ASN A 621 -54.70 -37.34 -20.70
C ASN A 621 -54.92 -38.39 -19.58
N PRO A 622 -56.17 -38.77 -19.25
CA PRO A 622 -56.45 -39.77 -18.23
C PRO A 622 -56.04 -41.20 -18.65
N ASP A 623 -55.79 -41.44 -19.93
CA ASP A 623 -55.22 -42.69 -20.45
C ASP A 623 -53.68 -42.69 -20.45
N ASP A 624 -53.03 -41.59 -20.03
CA ASP A 624 -51.57 -41.52 -19.92
C ASP A 624 -51.08 -42.55 -18.89
N PRO A 625 -50.27 -43.55 -19.29
CA PRO A 625 -49.73 -44.54 -18.38
C PRO A 625 -48.78 -43.93 -17.34
N PHE A 626 -48.39 -42.66 -17.49
CA PHE A 626 -47.54 -41.91 -16.58
C PHE A 626 -48.30 -40.91 -15.71
N LEU A 627 -49.64 -40.87 -15.74
CA LEU A 627 -50.42 -40.07 -14.80
C LEU A 627 -50.10 -40.51 -13.36
N LYS A 628 -49.72 -39.56 -12.52
CA LYS A 628 -49.25 -39.84 -11.16
C LYS A 628 -50.41 -39.84 -10.16
N PRO A 629 -50.38 -40.67 -9.10
CA PRO A 629 -51.34 -40.57 -8.00
C PRO A 629 -51.34 -39.20 -7.32
N MET A 630 -50.20 -38.51 -7.31
CA MET A 630 -50.04 -37.19 -6.72
C MET A 630 -50.33 -36.04 -7.71
N GLU A 631 -50.83 -36.34 -8.91
CA GLU A 631 -51.23 -35.31 -9.87
C GLU A 631 -52.53 -34.64 -9.41
N LYS A 632 -52.57 -33.30 -9.49
CA LYS A 632 -53.73 -32.51 -9.08
C LYS A 632 -54.62 -32.27 -10.29
N VAL A 633 -55.84 -32.80 -10.25
CA VAL A 633 -56.78 -32.76 -11.38
C VAL A 633 -58.16 -32.26 -10.92
N TRP A 634 -58.97 -31.83 -11.87
CA TRP A 634 -60.31 -31.32 -11.65
C TRP A 634 -61.37 -32.40 -11.81
N TRP A 635 -62.35 -32.34 -10.91
CA TRP A 635 -63.47 -33.26 -10.80
C TRP A 635 -64.79 -32.51 -10.86
N ARG A 636 -65.85 -33.18 -11.31
CA ARG A 636 -67.21 -32.68 -11.41
C ARG A 636 -68.17 -33.62 -10.70
N CYS A 637 -69.05 -33.09 -9.85
CA CYS A 637 -69.86 -33.92 -8.96
C CYS A 637 -71.04 -34.51 -9.72
N LYS A 638 -71.28 -35.82 -9.56
CA LYS A 638 -72.47 -36.48 -10.12
C LYS A 638 -73.79 -35.93 -9.56
N ARG A 639 -73.80 -35.43 -8.31
CA ARG A 639 -75.02 -34.94 -7.63
C ARG A 639 -75.41 -33.53 -8.02
N ASN A 640 -74.44 -32.70 -8.40
CA ASN A 640 -74.67 -31.31 -8.81
C ASN A 640 -73.54 -30.89 -9.75
N GLN A 641 -73.86 -30.65 -11.03
CA GLN A 641 -72.88 -30.37 -12.08
C GLN A 641 -72.15 -29.02 -11.89
N ASN A 642 -72.67 -28.15 -11.02
CA ASN A 642 -72.03 -26.88 -10.64
C ASN A 642 -70.88 -27.09 -9.63
N HIS A 643 -70.80 -28.26 -9.00
CA HIS A 643 -69.73 -28.58 -8.06
C HIS A 643 -68.50 -29.08 -8.83
N ILE A 644 -67.59 -28.16 -9.16
CA ILE A 644 -66.32 -28.46 -9.82
C ILE A 644 -65.18 -28.20 -8.83
N TRP A 645 -64.32 -29.17 -8.56
CA TRP A 645 -63.21 -29.02 -7.61
C TRP A 645 -61.92 -29.68 -8.06
N ASP A 646 -60.80 -29.13 -7.62
CA ASP A 646 -59.46 -29.66 -7.76
C ASP A 646 -59.10 -30.61 -6.59
N MET A 647 -58.46 -31.74 -6.90
CA MET A 647 -57.96 -32.70 -5.90
C MET A 647 -56.88 -33.60 -6.48
N LEU A 648 -55.97 -34.12 -5.63
CA LEU A 648 -55.04 -35.16 -6.06
C LEU A 648 -55.78 -36.45 -6.41
N VAL A 649 -55.37 -37.10 -7.49
CA VAL A 649 -55.94 -38.39 -7.95
C VAL A 649 -55.97 -39.43 -6.82
N TRP A 650 -54.93 -39.48 -5.99
CA TRP A 650 -54.81 -40.38 -4.84
C TRP A 650 -55.97 -40.27 -3.83
N TYR A 651 -56.45 -39.05 -3.54
CA TYR A 651 -57.53 -38.88 -2.56
C TYR A 651 -58.87 -39.40 -3.10
N ARG A 652 -59.08 -39.33 -4.42
CA ARG A 652 -60.27 -39.94 -5.06
C ARG A 652 -60.23 -41.45 -5.04
N ILE A 653 -59.06 -42.05 -5.25
CA ILE A 653 -58.85 -43.50 -5.11
C ILE A 653 -59.18 -43.96 -3.69
N ARG A 654 -58.82 -43.16 -2.67
CA ARG A 654 -59.14 -43.44 -1.26
C ARG A 654 -60.58 -43.14 -0.86
N GLY A 655 -61.42 -42.69 -1.80
CA GLY A 655 -62.86 -42.49 -1.60
C GLY A 655 -63.28 -41.09 -1.13
N GLU A 656 -62.40 -40.09 -1.13
CA GLU A 656 -62.80 -38.72 -0.79
C GLU A 656 -63.69 -38.11 -1.87
N GLY A 657 -64.94 -37.77 -1.54
CA GLY A 657 -65.94 -37.25 -2.48
C GLY A 657 -65.93 -35.73 -2.69
N CYS A 658 -66.97 -35.24 -3.37
CA CYS A 658 -67.20 -33.82 -3.61
C CYS A 658 -67.17 -32.99 -2.29
N PRO A 659 -66.25 -32.02 -2.13
CA PRO A 659 -66.11 -31.25 -0.90
C PRO A 659 -67.27 -30.28 -0.65
N TYR A 660 -67.96 -29.82 -1.70
CA TYR A 660 -69.16 -28.98 -1.57
C TYR A 660 -70.35 -29.74 -0.96
N CYS A 661 -70.64 -30.96 -1.45
CA CYS A 661 -71.66 -31.83 -0.86
C CYS A 661 -71.36 -32.18 0.60
N ALA A 662 -70.08 -32.34 0.94
CA ALA A 662 -69.61 -32.57 2.31
C ALA A 662 -69.58 -31.29 3.17
N LYS A 663 -70.01 -30.13 2.65
CA LYS A 663 -69.96 -28.81 3.31
C LYS A 663 -68.56 -28.40 3.80
N LYS A 664 -67.51 -28.94 3.17
CA LYS A 664 -66.09 -28.59 3.42
C LYS A 664 -65.62 -27.40 2.58
N ARG A 665 -66.27 -27.13 1.45
CA ARG A 665 -66.07 -25.94 0.59
C ARG A 665 -67.41 -25.27 0.29
N VAL A 666 -67.39 -23.97 0.02
CA VAL A 666 -68.55 -23.20 -0.48
C VAL A 666 -68.39 -22.88 -1.96
N LEU A 667 -69.50 -22.81 -2.68
CA LEU A 667 -69.49 -22.44 -4.10
C LEU A 667 -68.87 -21.05 -4.30
N PRO A 668 -68.13 -20.82 -5.40
CA PRO A 668 -67.49 -19.52 -5.66
C PRO A 668 -68.45 -18.33 -5.54
N GLU A 669 -69.68 -18.45 -6.04
CA GLU A 669 -70.75 -17.46 -5.98
C GLU A 669 -71.33 -17.24 -4.57
N GLU A 670 -71.20 -18.23 -3.68
CA GLU A 670 -71.62 -18.15 -2.27
C GLU A 670 -70.47 -17.82 -1.32
N SER A 671 -69.27 -17.59 -1.88
CA SER A 671 -68.07 -17.31 -1.11
C SER A 671 -68.11 -15.92 -0.47
N PHE A 672 -67.31 -15.73 0.57
CA PHE A 672 -67.06 -14.44 1.18
C PHE A 672 -66.59 -13.41 0.14
N ALA A 673 -65.71 -13.83 -0.77
CA ALA A 673 -65.19 -12.95 -1.83
C ALA A 673 -66.30 -12.46 -2.77
N ALA A 674 -67.21 -13.35 -3.19
CA ALA A 674 -68.32 -13.00 -4.07
C ALA A 674 -69.37 -12.11 -3.37
N LEU A 675 -69.75 -12.46 -2.13
CA LEU A 675 -70.84 -11.80 -1.42
C LEU A 675 -70.42 -10.50 -0.71
N HIS A 676 -69.13 -10.33 -0.40
CA HIS A 676 -68.61 -9.17 0.32
C HIS A 676 -67.38 -8.54 -0.37
N PRO A 677 -67.48 -8.06 -1.62
CA PRO A 677 -66.35 -7.52 -2.39
C PRO A 677 -65.70 -6.29 -1.73
N LYS A 678 -66.49 -5.48 -0.99
CA LYS A 678 -65.96 -4.33 -0.22
C LYS A 678 -65.05 -4.79 0.92
N LEU A 679 -65.44 -5.84 1.65
CA LEU A 679 -64.63 -6.40 2.73
C LEU A 679 -63.44 -7.19 2.18
N LEU A 680 -63.59 -7.86 1.03
CA LEU A 680 -62.48 -8.52 0.33
C LEU A 680 -61.32 -7.54 0.07
N SER A 681 -61.63 -6.29 -0.30
CA SER A 681 -60.63 -5.25 -0.50
C SER A 681 -59.80 -4.92 0.75
N GLU A 682 -60.33 -5.24 1.95
CA GLU A 682 -59.66 -5.06 3.24
C GLU A 682 -58.84 -6.28 3.69
N ILE A 683 -58.81 -7.37 2.94
CA ILE A 683 -57.91 -8.50 3.26
C ILE A 683 -56.46 -8.10 2.91
N HIS A 684 -55.54 -8.32 3.84
CA HIS A 684 -54.13 -8.03 3.62
C HIS A 684 -53.52 -9.02 2.60
N SER A 685 -52.92 -8.52 1.52
CA SER A 685 -52.48 -9.35 0.38
C SER A 685 -51.34 -10.33 0.67
N LYS A 686 -50.35 -9.93 1.49
CA LYS A 686 -49.17 -10.77 1.79
C LYS A 686 -49.32 -11.67 3.03
N LEU A 687 -50.00 -11.21 4.08
CA LEU A 687 -50.08 -11.90 5.37
C LEU A 687 -51.15 -13.01 5.43
N ASN A 688 -51.76 -13.33 4.29
CA ASN A 688 -52.76 -14.40 4.16
C ASN A 688 -52.37 -15.42 3.08
N GLU A 689 -51.07 -15.62 2.85
CA GLU A 689 -50.56 -16.60 1.88
C GLU A 689 -51.15 -18.00 2.15
N GLY A 690 -51.72 -18.62 1.10
CA GLY A 690 -52.40 -19.92 1.19
C GLY A 690 -53.86 -19.88 1.66
N VAL A 691 -54.42 -18.70 1.95
CA VAL A 691 -55.87 -18.53 2.20
C VAL A 691 -56.53 -18.02 0.92
N ASP A 692 -57.42 -18.82 0.34
CA ASP A 692 -58.24 -18.41 -0.81
C ASP A 692 -59.59 -17.85 -0.35
N PRO A 693 -59.85 -16.53 -0.46
CA PRO A 693 -61.11 -15.92 -0.04
C PRO A 693 -62.33 -16.44 -0.81
N TRP A 694 -62.14 -16.99 -2.02
CA TRP A 694 -63.21 -17.59 -2.84
C TRP A 694 -63.64 -18.98 -2.34
N GLN A 695 -62.96 -19.54 -1.34
CA GLN A 695 -63.33 -20.81 -0.70
C GLN A 695 -63.86 -20.64 0.73
N LEU A 696 -63.94 -19.40 1.24
CA LEU A 696 -64.40 -19.13 2.61
C LEU A 696 -65.89 -18.78 2.63
N ALA A 697 -66.66 -19.41 3.52
CA ALA A 697 -68.04 -18.99 3.77
C ALA A 697 -68.08 -17.63 4.49
N PRO A 698 -69.08 -16.74 4.25
CA PRO A 698 -69.26 -15.51 5.01
C PRO A 698 -69.37 -15.72 6.53
N LYS A 699 -69.93 -16.85 6.97
CA LYS A 699 -70.03 -17.23 8.39
C LYS A 699 -68.81 -17.96 8.96
N SER A 700 -67.70 -18.02 8.21
CA SER A 700 -66.51 -18.76 8.63
C SER A 700 -65.83 -18.10 9.84
N GLY A 701 -65.50 -18.91 10.85
CA GLY A 701 -64.67 -18.48 11.98
C GLY A 701 -63.17 -18.39 11.65
N LYS A 702 -62.76 -18.71 10.41
CA LYS A 702 -61.36 -18.65 9.99
C LYS A 702 -60.83 -17.22 10.16
N LYS A 703 -59.77 -17.07 10.95
CA LYS A 703 -59.08 -15.79 11.15
C LYS A 703 -58.23 -15.48 9.92
N VAL A 704 -58.36 -14.25 9.44
CA VAL A 704 -57.52 -13.67 8.39
C VAL A 704 -57.00 -12.31 8.86
N THR A 705 -55.92 -11.86 8.26
CA THR A 705 -55.34 -10.54 8.50
C THR A 705 -56.05 -9.50 7.63
N TRP A 706 -56.55 -8.45 8.27
CA TRP A 706 -57.23 -7.31 7.66
C TRP A 706 -56.34 -6.08 7.67
N GLN A 707 -56.53 -5.21 6.69
CA GLN A 707 -55.88 -3.91 6.55
C GLN A 707 -56.95 -2.84 6.31
N CYS A 708 -56.91 -1.78 7.10
CA CYS A 708 -57.93 -0.73 7.01
C CYS A 708 -57.73 0.13 5.76
N LYS A 709 -58.83 0.48 5.08
CA LYS A 709 -58.79 1.44 3.96
C LYS A 709 -58.65 2.90 4.38
N LYS A 710 -58.95 3.24 5.63
CA LYS A 710 -58.80 4.62 6.14
C LYS A 710 -57.36 4.96 6.53
N ASP A 711 -56.59 3.96 6.93
CA ASP A 711 -55.18 4.09 7.30
C ASP A 711 -54.52 2.72 7.15
N GLU A 712 -53.58 2.62 6.20
CA GLU A 712 -52.91 1.37 5.86
C GLU A 712 -52.05 0.79 6.99
N ARG A 713 -51.72 1.61 8.00
CA ARG A 713 -51.00 1.19 9.21
C ARG A 713 -51.86 0.35 10.15
N HIS A 714 -53.18 0.41 10.01
CA HIS A 714 -54.10 -0.39 10.81
C HIS A 714 -54.21 -1.82 10.24
N ILE A 715 -53.41 -2.73 10.81
CA ILE A 715 -53.41 -4.15 10.45
C ILE A 715 -53.83 -4.99 11.66
N TRP A 716 -54.79 -5.90 11.48
CA TRP A 716 -55.28 -6.76 12.58
C TRP A 716 -55.80 -8.10 12.09
N GLU A 717 -55.76 -9.12 12.96
CA GLU A 717 -56.36 -10.43 12.68
C GLU A 717 -57.77 -10.54 13.24
N MET A 718 -58.70 -11.07 12.45
CA MET A 718 -60.07 -11.36 12.90
C MET A 718 -60.76 -12.42 12.03
N GLY A 719 -61.74 -13.13 12.59
CA GLY A 719 -62.58 -14.08 11.86
C GLY A 719 -63.43 -13.39 10.78
N ILE A 720 -63.62 -14.06 9.64
CA ILE A 720 -64.50 -13.59 8.54
C ILE A 720 -65.91 -13.27 9.06
N ASN A 721 -66.49 -14.18 9.86
CA ASN A 721 -67.82 -14.02 10.45
C ASN A 721 -68.01 -12.74 11.28
N ARG A 722 -66.96 -12.24 11.93
CA ARG A 722 -67.06 -10.99 12.72
C ARG A 722 -67.15 -9.75 11.83
N ARG A 723 -66.50 -9.76 10.67
CA ARG A 723 -66.59 -8.67 9.69
C ARG A 723 -67.93 -8.68 8.95
N THR A 724 -68.43 -9.87 8.62
CA THR A 724 -69.62 -10.05 7.77
C THR A 724 -70.92 -10.04 8.55
N HIS A 725 -71.03 -10.86 9.61
CA HIS A 725 -72.27 -11.06 10.37
C HIS A 725 -72.37 -10.11 11.57
N HIS A 726 -71.27 -9.86 12.28
CA HIS A 726 -71.26 -8.97 13.45
C HIS A 726 -70.93 -7.51 13.10
N GLY A 727 -70.52 -7.22 11.86
CA GLY A 727 -70.22 -5.87 11.40
C GLY A 727 -69.03 -5.19 12.11
N GLU A 728 -68.17 -5.96 12.78
CA GLU A 728 -67.03 -5.40 13.51
C GLU A 728 -66.04 -4.74 12.53
N GLY A 729 -65.73 -3.47 12.75
CA GLY A 729 -64.84 -2.67 11.90
C GLY A 729 -63.38 -2.66 12.36
N CYS A 730 -62.60 -1.71 11.84
CA CYS A 730 -61.21 -1.51 12.25
C CYS A 730 -61.11 -1.15 13.76
N PRO A 731 -60.39 -1.93 14.57
CA PRO A 731 -60.27 -1.69 16.02
C PRO A 731 -59.48 -0.41 16.35
N TYR A 732 -58.59 0.01 15.44
CA TYR A 732 -57.82 1.24 15.60
C TYR A 732 -58.66 2.49 15.32
N CYS A 733 -59.46 2.49 14.24
CA CYS A 733 -60.37 3.59 13.93
C CYS A 733 -61.47 3.76 14.99
N SER A 734 -61.93 2.66 15.59
CA SER A 734 -62.88 2.68 16.70
C SER A 734 -62.24 3.00 18.07
N LYS A 735 -60.93 3.25 18.12
CA LYS A 735 -60.14 3.53 19.33
C LYS A 735 -60.19 2.43 20.39
N THR A 736 -60.58 1.22 20.00
CA THR A 736 -60.53 0.03 20.87
C THR A 736 -59.12 -0.58 20.92
N ARG A 737 -58.23 -0.17 19.99
CA ARG A 737 -56.80 -0.52 19.95
C ARG A 737 -55.96 0.71 19.53
N ALA A 738 -54.77 0.87 20.11
CA ALA A 738 -53.83 1.95 19.75
C ALA A 738 -52.74 1.44 18.79
N LEU A 739 -52.21 2.32 17.94
CA LEU A 739 -51.01 2.03 17.14
C LEU A 739 -49.79 1.84 18.06
N PRO A 740 -48.82 0.96 17.71
CA PRO A 740 -47.64 0.72 18.54
C PRO A 740 -46.86 2.00 18.89
N GLU A 741 -46.79 2.94 17.95
CA GLU A 741 -46.09 4.23 18.07
C GLU A 741 -46.80 5.20 19.00
N GLU A 742 -48.12 5.11 19.09
CA GLU A 742 -48.97 5.95 19.93
C GLU A 742 -49.29 5.28 21.28
N SER A 743 -48.68 4.14 21.54
CA SER A 743 -48.96 3.33 22.72
C SER A 743 -48.46 3.96 24.02
N PHE A 744 -49.01 3.49 25.15
CA PHE A 744 -48.59 3.88 26.49
C PHE A 744 -47.09 3.60 26.70
N GLY A 745 -46.61 2.44 26.23
CA GLY A 745 -45.20 2.05 26.32
C GLY A 745 -44.26 2.99 25.58
N ASN A 746 -44.70 3.53 24.43
CA ASN A 746 -43.90 4.46 23.64
C ASN A 746 -43.97 5.91 24.15
N HIS A 747 -45.14 6.36 24.65
CA HIS A 747 -45.30 7.69 25.24
C HIS A 747 -44.65 7.82 26.63
N TYR A 748 -44.65 6.74 27.42
CA TYR A 748 -44.11 6.73 28.78
C TYR A 748 -43.11 5.59 28.96
N PRO A 749 -41.95 5.61 28.27
CA PRO A 749 -40.97 4.52 28.34
C PRO A 749 -40.44 4.30 29.76
N HIS A 750 -40.35 5.35 30.58
CA HIS A 750 -39.97 5.25 31.99
C HIS A 750 -41.01 4.54 32.86
N LEU A 751 -42.29 4.63 32.51
CA LEU A 751 -43.36 3.88 33.17
C LEU A 751 -43.44 2.45 32.62
N ALA A 752 -43.17 2.25 31.33
CA ALA A 752 -43.06 0.92 30.73
C ALA A 752 -41.99 0.05 31.42
N LYS A 753 -40.88 0.65 31.89
CA LYS A 753 -39.88 -0.03 32.72
C LYS A 753 -40.40 -0.48 34.09
N GLN A 754 -41.46 0.16 34.58
CA GLN A 754 -42.14 -0.21 35.83
C GLN A 754 -43.32 -1.15 35.58
N TRP A 755 -43.47 -1.68 34.36
CA TRP A 755 -44.51 -2.64 34.03
C TRP A 755 -44.19 -3.99 34.66
N HIS A 756 -45.18 -4.62 35.28
CA HIS A 756 -44.95 -5.92 35.88
C HIS A 756 -44.62 -6.96 34.79
N PRO A 757 -43.53 -7.76 34.93
CA PRO A 757 -43.03 -8.63 33.86
C PRO A 757 -44.00 -9.75 33.45
N THR A 758 -44.81 -10.28 34.38
CA THR A 758 -45.65 -11.47 34.11
C THR A 758 -47.14 -11.34 34.47
N LYS A 759 -47.57 -10.37 35.29
CA LYS A 759 -48.94 -10.31 35.81
C LYS A 759 -49.95 -9.56 34.93
N ASN A 760 -49.50 -8.93 33.84
CA ASN A 760 -50.37 -8.20 32.93
C ASN A 760 -50.68 -9.03 31.67
N LYS A 761 -51.95 -9.01 31.24
CA LYS A 761 -52.43 -9.78 30.07
C LYS A 761 -51.87 -9.29 28.73
N ARG A 762 -51.43 -8.04 28.65
CA ARG A 762 -50.83 -7.43 27.46
C ARG A 762 -49.63 -6.58 27.88
N ASP A 763 -48.70 -6.41 26.96
CA ASP A 763 -47.56 -5.52 27.11
C ASP A 763 -48.00 -4.04 27.14
N PRO A 764 -47.15 -3.11 27.65
CA PRO A 764 -47.50 -1.70 27.73
C PRO A 764 -47.69 -1.03 26.35
N TYR A 765 -47.23 -1.65 25.26
CA TYR A 765 -47.37 -1.15 23.89
C TYR A 765 -48.74 -1.51 23.27
N GLY A 766 -49.51 -2.40 23.91
CA GLY A 766 -50.87 -2.75 23.51
C GLY A 766 -51.98 -1.83 24.03
N TYR A 767 -51.64 -0.75 24.74
CA TYR A 767 -52.58 0.15 25.42
C TYR A 767 -52.45 1.61 24.97
N ALA A 768 -53.55 2.35 24.98
CA ALA A 768 -53.55 3.79 24.75
C ALA A 768 -52.99 4.57 25.97
N PRO A 769 -52.28 5.70 25.79
CA PRO A 769 -51.64 6.48 26.85
C PRO A 769 -52.58 6.99 27.95
N ASN A 770 -53.85 7.23 27.61
CA ASN A 770 -54.90 7.75 28.49
C ASN A 770 -55.83 6.65 29.05
N SER A 771 -55.47 5.37 28.90
CA SER A 771 -56.31 4.26 29.32
C SER A 771 -56.59 4.28 30.83
N LYS A 772 -57.86 4.08 31.21
CA LYS A 772 -58.30 3.95 32.61
C LYS A 772 -58.10 2.54 33.16
N MET A 773 -57.54 1.62 32.37
CA MET A 773 -57.29 0.24 32.78
C MET A 773 -56.35 0.17 33.99
N VAL A 774 -56.69 -0.72 34.93
CA VAL A 774 -55.86 -1.03 36.11
C VAL A 774 -54.92 -2.17 35.75
N VAL A 775 -53.62 -1.94 35.94
CA VAL A 775 -52.55 -2.90 35.62
C VAL A 775 -51.63 -3.07 36.83
N TRP A 776 -50.86 -4.14 36.82
CA TRP A 776 -49.81 -4.38 37.79
C TRP A 776 -48.53 -3.62 37.42
N TRP A 777 -47.95 -2.97 38.42
CA TRP A 777 -46.68 -2.27 38.36
C TRP A 777 -45.66 -3.00 39.22
N PHE A 778 -44.39 -2.84 38.87
CA PHE A 778 -43.25 -3.39 39.59
C PHE A 778 -42.15 -2.33 39.67
N CYS A 779 -41.59 -2.13 40.86
CA CYS A 779 -40.39 -1.33 41.03
C CYS A 779 -39.20 -2.24 41.30
N GLU A 780 -38.26 -2.26 40.37
CA GLU A 780 -37.05 -3.08 40.48
C GLU A 780 -36.16 -2.68 41.68
N GLY A 781 -36.11 -1.39 42.02
CA GLY A 781 -35.29 -0.87 43.11
C GLY A 781 -35.74 -1.30 44.51
N CYS A 782 -37.06 -1.25 44.80
CA CYS A 782 -37.61 -1.63 46.10
C CYS A 782 -38.30 -3.02 46.10
N LYS A 783 -38.31 -3.71 44.96
CA LYS A 783 -39.04 -4.96 44.69
C LYS A 783 -40.55 -4.93 45.01
N HIS A 784 -41.13 -3.73 45.13
CA HIS A 784 -42.55 -3.56 45.41
C HIS A 784 -43.40 -3.74 44.15
N GLU A 785 -44.47 -4.50 44.29
CA GLU A 785 -45.49 -4.73 43.27
C GLU A 785 -46.83 -4.14 43.72
N TRP A 786 -47.53 -3.41 42.84
CA TRP A 786 -48.84 -2.82 43.19
C TRP A 786 -49.78 -2.73 41.99
N LYS A 787 -51.08 -2.54 42.23
CA LYS A 787 -52.08 -2.28 41.19
C LYS A 787 -52.45 -0.80 41.18
N GLU A 788 -52.41 -0.17 40.01
CA GLU A 788 -52.91 1.19 39.84
C GLU A 788 -53.38 1.42 38.39
N ALA A 789 -54.35 2.32 38.20
CA ALA A 789 -54.80 2.74 36.88
C ALA A 789 -53.68 3.45 36.10
N MET A 790 -53.52 3.10 34.83
CA MET A 790 -52.46 3.65 33.97
C MET A 790 -52.48 5.18 33.90
N VAL A 791 -53.67 5.77 33.69
CA VAL A 791 -53.85 7.22 33.65
C VAL A 791 -53.46 7.95 34.95
N LYS A 792 -53.49 7.28 36.13
CA LYS A 792 -53.08 7.92 37.40
C LYS A 792 -51.56 8.09 37.50
N ARG A 793 -50.81 7.29 36.75
CA ARG A 793 -49.35 7.24 36.75
C ARG A 793 -48.71 8.21 35.75
N THR A 794 -49.49 8.77 34.83
CA THR A 794 -48.99 9.71 33.81
C THR A 794 -48.80 11.14 34.32
N THR A 795 -49.21 11.47 35.55
CA THR A 795 -48.97 12.80 36.16
C THR A 795 -47.54 12.91 36.70
N ILE A 796 -46.86 14.04 36.47
CA ILE A 796 -45.43 14.26 36.79
C ILE A 796 -45.08 13.86 38.24
N LYS A 797 -45.94 14.16 39.22
CA LYS A 797 -45.73 13.80 40.63
C LYS A 797 -45.74 12.30 40.90
N LYS A 798 -46.46 11.51 40.11
CA LYS A 798 -46.65 10.05 40.28
C LYS A 798 -45.83 9.19 39.32
N GLN A 799 -45.02 9.81 38.46
CA GLN A 799 -44.12 9.08 37.54
C GLN A 799 -42.87 8.52 38.24
N LYS A 800 -42.52 9.03 39.42
CA LYS A 800 -41.39 8.54 40.21
C LYS A 800 -41.63 7.10 40.72
N PRO A 801 -40.58 6.26 40.81
CA PRO A 801 -40.67 4.94 41.42
C PRO A 801 -40.98 5.01 42.94
N CYS A 802 -41.49 3.93 43.52
CA CYS A 802 -41.84 3.81 44.96
C CYS A 802 -40.75 4.35 45.90
N CYS A 803 -39.48 4.20 45.51
CA CYS A 803 -38.28 4.38 46.31
C CYS A 803 -37.75 5.82 46.32
N GLY A 804 -38.62 6.81 46.13
CA GLY A 804 -38.26 8.23 46.11
C GLY A 804 -39.27 9.11 46.82
N LYS A 805 -39.57 8.78 48.08
CA LYS A 805 -39.96 9.77 49.09
C LYS A 805 -38.72 10.24 49.82
#